data_AF-A0A3P6CZL1-F1
#
_entry.id   AF-A0A3P6CZL1-F1
#
_cell.length_a   1.000
_cell.length_b   1.000
_cell.length_c   1.000
_cell.angle_alpha   90.00
_cell.angle_beta   90.00
_cell.angle_gamma   90.00
#
_symmetry.space_group_name_H-M   'P 1'
#
loop_
_entity.id
_entity.type
_entity.pdbx_description
1 polymer ?
#
loop_
_entity_poly.entity_id
_entity_poly.type
_entity_poly.pdbx_seq_one_letter_code
_entity_poly.pdbx_strand_id
1 'polypeptide(L)'
;MLRFLILFSLFIHSCVAAPKAPAAAAALPTKKWLTLNGQEPGVVARGGISGLFPESCALANDLAISSSSPGLTILCNLQMTNDGAGICLPDIRLDNATTISTLFPKGQKTYKVNGQDLKGWFALDYSADTIFSNVSLVQNIYSRPSIFDGQLPISAVEDVLGIKPPKFWLSVQNDAFYMEHKLSPAEYLRSLGFRGITFISSPEIGFLKSIGRDAVMSKTKLIFEFKDPEAMEPTTNKKYSEILQNLAAIKAFASGVLVPKGYIWPIDTAKYLKPATTLVADAHKAGLEVYASGFANDMPASFNYSYDPSAEYLQFVDNGQFSVDGVVTDFPPTASQAISCFSHQKGNLPKAGHALVITHNGASGDYPGCTDLAYQKAVEDGADVIDCSVQMSKDGIAFCHDSADLTVSSTAMATFMSRATSVPEIQPTNGVFSFDLTWAEIQSLKPQIQSPFIAKVGISRNPANKNAGKFVTLDDFLKFSKEKAVTGVLNAAYLASKKGLGIVDAVKSALTKSTLDKQTTQRVLIQSDDSSVLAGFEAVPPYTRVLSIDKEIGDAPKASVDEIKKHADAVNILRSSLVSISGSFAAGKTNVVEEMHKGNISVYVSVLRNEYISIAFDYFSDPTVEFATFIAGNGVDGVITEFPATASRYLRSPCSDLNKEQPYAILPAEAGALISVANKEAQPPASAPNPPLDAKDVIDPPLPPVANMAANNATGATPNAPGHSGSIATTANLCLSLLAILAMGLLFATD
;
A
#
# COMPACT_ATOMS: atom_id res chain seq x y z
N MET A 1 10.00 11.33 -37.12
CA MET A 1 9.97 12.01 -35.80
C MET A 1 11.16 11.56 -34.94
N LEU A 2 12.37 12.10 -35.12
CA LEU A 2 13.58 11.60 -34.42
C LEU A 2 14.19 12.59 -33.40
N ARG A 3 13.59 13.78 -33.23
CA ARG A 3 14.12 14.84 -32.33
C ARG A 3 13.42 14.93 -30.96
N PHE A 4 12.34 14.19 -30.72
CA PHE A 4 11.60 14.22 -29.45
C PHE A 4 12.00 13.13 -28.44
N LEU A 5 12.53 11.97 -28.88
CA LEU A 5 12.88 10.88 -27.94
C LEU A 5 14.06 11.20 -27.00
N ILE A 6 15.07 11.95 -27.46
CA ILE A 6 16.33 12.12 -26.70
C ILE A 6 16.15 13.02 -25.46
N LEU A 7 15.21 13.97 -25.50
CA LEU A 7 14.96 14.89 -24.38
C LEU A 7 14.09 14.26 -23.28
N PHE A 8 13.18 13.34 -23.59
CA PHE A 8 12.31 12.72 -22.59
C PHE A 8 13.00 11.62 -21.76
N SER A 9 13.94 10.88 -22.35
CA SER A 9 14.72 9.85 -21.64
C SER A 9 15.46 10.38 -20.40
N LEU A 10 15.83 11.68 -20.40
CA LEU A 10 16.48 12.35 -19.26
C LEU A 10 15.51 12.70 -18.11
N PHE A 11 14.20 12.86 -18.37
CA PHE A 11 13.21 13.21 -17.33
C PHE A 11 12.68 12.00 -16.54
N ILE A 12 12.68 10.80 -17.13
CA ILE A 12 12.17 9.59 -16.45
C ILE A 12 13.17 9.06 -15.41
N HIS A 13 14.46 9.36 -15.58
CA HIS A 13 15.50 9.12 -14.57
C HIS A 13 15.33 9.97 -13.30
N SER A 14 14.37 10.91 -13.28
CA SER A 14 14.06 11.78 -12.14
C SER A 14 12.91 11.25 -11.26
N CYS A 15 12.10 10.27 -11.70
CA CYS A 15 10.96 9.80 -10.90
C CYS A 15 11.35 9.08 -9.60
N VAL A 16 12.57 8.53 -9.59
CA VAL A 16 13.13 7.68 -8.54
C VAL A 16 14.63 7.96 -8.53
N ALA A 17 15.24 8.02 -7.34
CA ALA A 17 16.66 8.38 -7.22
C ALA A 17 17.57 7.49 -8.10
N ALA A 18 18.42 8.10 -8.93
CA ALA A 18 19.21 7.37 -9.93
C ALA A 18 20.13 6.30 -9.30
N PRO A 19 20.10 5.04 -9.76
CA PRO A 19 21.00 4.01 -9.28
C PRO A 19 22.45 4.33 -9.65
N LYS A 20 23.40 4.05 -8.75
CA LYS A 20 24.83 4.00 -9.12
C LYS A 20 25.01 2.94 -10.20
N ALA A 21 25.69 3.29 -11.29
CA ALA A 21 25.97 2.34 -12.36
C ALA A 21 26.71 1.11 -11.80
N PRO A 22 26.20 -0.11 -11.98
CA PRO A 22 26.83 -1.29 -11.41
C PRO A 22 28.19 -1.51 -12.06
N ALA A 23 29.24 -1.62 -11.24
CA ALA A 23 30.45 -2.32 -11.67
C ALA A 23 30.08 -3.76 -12.06
N ALA A 24 30.89 -4.41 -12.90
CA ALA A 24 30.67 -5.79 -13.31
C ALA A 24 30.88 -6.74 -12.11
N ALA A 25 29.83 -6.91 -11.31
CA ALA A 25 29.85 -7.72 -10.10
C ALA A 25 30.22 -9.17 -10.44
N ALA A 26 31.16 -9.73 -9.67
CA ALA A 26 31.51 -11.14 -9.79
C ALA A 26 30.26 -11.99 -9.53
N ALA A 27 30.00 -12.97 -10.41
CA ALA A 27 28.81 -13.80 -10.33
C ALA A 27 28.73 -14.52 -8.98
N LEU A 28 27.79 -14.08 -8.13
CA LEU A 28 27.41 -14.81 -6.93
C LEU A 28 26.96 -16.22 -7.33
N PRO A 29 27.24 -17.26 -6.51
CA PRO A 29 26.78 -18.61 -6.81
C PRO A 29 25.27 -18.61 -6.99
N THR A 30 24.81 -19.10 -8.14
CA THR A 30 23.39 -19.06 -8.53
C THR A 30 22.55 -19.79 -7.49
N LYS A 31 21.72 -19.04 -6.75
CA LYS A 31 20.71 -19.61 -5.86
C LYS A 31 19.80 -20.50 -6.71
N LYS A 32 19.71 -21.79 -6.38
CA LYS A 32 18.85 -22.71 -7.11
C LYS A 32 17.40 -22.50 -6.69
N TRP A 33 16.59 -21.99 -7.59
CA TRP A 33 15.15 -21.81 -7.40
C TRP A 33 14.38 -23.13 -7.60
N LEU A 34 13.11 -23.15 -7.18
CA LEU A 34 12.16 -24.24 -7.44
C LEU A 34 11.36 -24.04 -8.75
N THR A 35 11.92 -23.26 -9.68
CA THR A 35 11.46 -23.11 -11.07
C THR A 35 11.85 -24.34 -11.90
N LEU A 36 11.24 -24.53 -13.08
CA LEU A 36 11.52 -25.69 -13.94
C LEU A 36 13.01 -25.82 -14.29
N ASN A 37 13.66 -24.68 -14.53
CA ASN A 37 15.05 -24.57 -14.97
C ASN A 37 16.02 -24.18 -13.83
N GLY A 38 15.51 -24.04 -12.60
CA GLY A 38 16.27 -23.62 -11.40
C GLY A 38 16.77 -22.16 -11.41
N GLN A 39 16.39 -21.36 -12.40
CA GLN A 39 16.74 -19.94 -12.52
C GLN A 39 15.76 -19.04 -11.76
N GLU A 40 16.17 -17.78 -11.57
CA GLU A 40 15.33 -16.74 -10.98
C GLU A 40 14.03 -16.51 -11.80
N PRO A 41 12.86 -16.46 -11.14
CA PRO A 41 11.58 -16.16 -11.78
C PRO A 41 11.61 -14.85 -12.55
N GLY A 42 11.04 -14.86 -13.76
CA GLY A 42 10.97 -13.67 -14.61
C GLY A 42 9.90 -12.69 -14.14
N VAL A 43 10.25 -11.40 -14.07
CA VAL A 43 9.27 -10.30 -13.99
C VAL A 43 8.79 -9.98 -15.40
N VAL A 44 7.47 -9.94 -15.59
CA VAL A 44 6.81 -9.59 -16.85
C VAL A 44 5.87 -8.40 -16.61
N ALA A 45 6.22 -7.25 -17.17
CA ALA A 45 5.44 -6.01 -17.09
C ALA A 45 4.28 -6.04 -18.09
N ARG A 46 3.03 -6.00 -17.62
CA ARG A 46 1.83 -5.97 -18.47
C ARG A 46 1.64 -4.57 -19.06
N GLY A 47 2.21 -4.36 -20.25
CA GLY A 47 2.27 -3.06 -20.93
C GLY A 47 3.00 -1.99 -20.13
N GLY A 48 4.18 -2.34 -19.60
CA GLY A 48 4.97 -1.45 -18.73
C GLY A 48 4.39 -1.35 -17.31
N ILE A 49 4.54 -0.19 -16.66
CA ILE A 49 3.85 0.10 -15.39
C ILE A 49 2.42 0.60 -15.66
N SER A 50 1.56 -0.32 -16.11
CA SER A 50 0.12 -0.06 -16.32
C SER A 50 -0.63 0.26 -15.02
N GLY A 51 -0.02 -0.02 -13.85
CA GLY A 51 -0.45 0.45 -12.54
C GLY A 51 -0.46 1.98 -12.37
N LEU A 52 0.24 2.70 -13.25
CA LEU A 52 0.50 4.14 -13.12
C LEU A 52 0.11 4.92 -14.38
N PHE A 53 0.50 4.41 -15.55
CA PHE A 53 0.21 5.02 -16.84
C PHE A 53 -0.83 4.19 -17.62
N PRO A 54 -1.50 4.76 -18.63
CA PRO A 54 -2.23 3.98 -19.62
C PRO A 54 -1.34 2.90 -20.25
N GLU A 55 -1.89 1.68 -20.38
CA GLU A 55 -1.14 0.47 -20.72
C GLU A 55 -0.40 0.57 -22.07
N SER A 56 0.82 0.02 -22.10
CA SER A 56 1.69 -0.08 -23.29
C SER A 56 2.17 1.24 -23.90
N CYS A 57 1.96 2.39 -23.24
CA CYS A 57 2.58 3.64 -23.67
C CYS A 57 4.12 3.65 -23.47
N ALA A 58 4.82 4.52 -24.18
CA ALA A 58 6.28 4.65 -24.07
C ALA A 58 6.75 4.92 -22.63
N LEU A 59 6.07 5.82 -21.91
CA LEU A 59 6.41 6.16 -20.51
C LEU A 59 6.28 4.97 -19.56
N ALA A 60 5.24 4.14 -19.74
CA ALA A 60 5.03 2.93 -18.96
C ALA A 60 6.17 1.92 -19.17
N ASN A 61 6.63 1.76 -20.41
CA ASN A 61 7.72 0.85 -20.76
C ASN A 61 9.08 1.37 -20.27
N ASP A 62 9.37 2.65 -20.49
CA ASP A 62 10.63 3.28 -20.06
C ASP A 62 10.78 3.26 -18.53
N LEU A 63 9.74 3.62 -17.78
CA LEU A 63 9.78 3.55 -16.31
C LEU A 63 9.86 2.10 -15.83
N ALA A 64 9.18 1.14 -16.47
CA ALA A 64 9.31 -0.26 -16.11
C ALA A 64 10.76 -0.74 -16.27
N ILE A 65 11.43 -0.40 -17.38
CA ILE A 65 12.84 -0.76 -17.64
C ILE A 65 13.79 -0.12 -16.63
N SER A 66 13.58 1.14 -16.22
CA SER A 66 14.50 1.84 -15.30
C SER A 66 14.31 1.48 -13.83
N SER A 67 13.11 1.06 -13.42
CA SER A 67 12.74 0.81 -12.01
C SER A 67 12.54 -0.67 -11.64
N SER A 68 12.90 -1.60 -12.52
CA SER A 68 12.72 -3.05 -12.32
C SER A 68 14.03 -3.83 -12.46
N SER A 69 13.99 -5.14 -12.18
CA SER A 69 15.12 -6.05 -12.32
C SER A 69 15.69 -6.09 -13.76
N PRO A 70 17.02 -6.23 -13.97
CA PRO A 70 17.63 -6.20 -15.31
C PRO A 70 17.14 -7.28 -16.28
N GLY A 71 16.51 -8.34 -15.77
CA GLY A 71 15.94 -9.45 -16.54
C GLY A 71 14.50 -9.25 -17.03
N LEU A 72 13.95 -8.04 -16.87
CA LEU A 72 12.55 -7.67 -17.17
C LEU A 72 12.09 -8.11 -18.58
N THR A 73 10.84 -8.55 -18.66
CA THR A 73 10.13 -8.75 -19.92
C THR A 73 9.03 -7.71 -20.07
N ILE A 74 8.98 -7.00 -21.19
CA ILE A 74 7.82 -6.16 -21.54
C ILE A 74 6.80 -7.03 -22.28
N LEU A 75 5.54 -7.05 -21.82
CA LEU A 75 4.43 -7.73 -22.49
C LEU A 75 3.54 -6.72 -23.21
N CYS A 76 3.31 -6.96 -24.50
CA CYS A 76 2.36 -6.23 -25.33
C CYS A 76 1.19 -7.16 -25.71
N ASN A 77 -0.04 -6.67 -25.56
CA ASN A 77 -1.26 -7.33 -26.02
C ASN A 77 -1.55 -6.88 -27.47
N LEU A 78 -1.43 -7.79 -28.44
CA LEU A 78 -1.61 -7.48 -29.86
C LEU A 78 -3.08 -7.25 -30.20
N GLN A 79 -3.38 -6.07 -30.76
CA GLN A 79 -4.57 -5.83 -31.58
C GLN A 79 -4.15 -5.47 -33.01
N MET A 80 -4.99 -5.75 -34.00
CA MET A 80 -4.70 -5.46 -35.42
C MET A 80 -5.62 -4.40 -36.02
N THR A 81 -5.04 -3.49 -36.80
CA THR A 81 -5.76 -2.45 -37.57
C THR A 81 -6.30 -2.99 -38.90
N ASN A 82 -7.15 -2.22 -39.59
CA ASN A 82 -7.81 -2.66 -40.83
C ASN A 82 -6.84 -2.89 -42.02
N ASP A 83 -5.67 -2.26 -41.95
CA ASP A 83 -4.54 -2.33 -42.89
C ASP A 83 -3.43 -3.29 -42.41
N GLY A 84 -3.64 -4.00 -41.30
CA GLY A 84 -2.79 -5.11 -40.86
C GLY A 84 -1.60 -4.73 -39.97
N ALA A 85 -1.53 -3.50 -39.45
CA ALA A 85 -0.53 -3.12 -38.45
C ALA A 85 -0.87 -3.67 -37.06
N GLY A 86 0.16 -3.98 -36.26
CA GLY A 86 0.03 -4.43 -34.88
C GLY A 86 0.18 -3.30 -33.87
N ILE A 87 -0.79 -3.14 -32.97
CA ILE A 87 -0.77 -2.17 -31.88
C ILE A 87 -0.86 -2.85 -30.52
N CYS A 88 -0.27 -2.23 -29.50
CA CYS A 88 -0.26 -2.76 -28.13
C CYS A 88 -1.41 -2.17 -27.31
N LEU A 89 -2.46 -2.95 -27.03
CA LEU A 89 -3.63 -2.54 -26.24
C LEU A 89 -4.25 -3.70 -25.43
N PRO A 90 -4.72 -3.44 -24.18
CA PRO A 90 -5.21 -4.48 -23.26
C PRO A 90 -6.45 -5.25 -23.75
N ASP A 91 -7.36 -4.53 -24.40
CA ASP A 91 -8.70 -5.00 -24.79
C ASP A 91 -8.87 -4.84 -26.30
N ILE A 92 -9.69 -5.71 -26.90
CA ILE A 92 -10.07 -5.65 -28.31
C ILE A 92 -11.00 -4.46 -28.58
N ARG A 93 -11.71 -4.00 -27.55
CA ARG A 93 -12.47 -2.74 -27.52
C ARG A 93 -11.54 -1.58 -27.19
N LEU A 94 -11.28 -0.78 -28.21
CA LEU A 94 -10.52 0.47 -28.10
C LEU A 94 -11.14 1.42 -27.06
N ASP A 95 -12.46 1.45 -26.93
CA ASP A 95 -13.18 2.32 -25.98
C ASP A 95 -12.97 1.97 -24.51
N ASN A 96 -12.32 0.85 -24.18
CA ASN A 96 -11.94 0.52 -22.81
C ASN A 96 -10.69 1.29 -22.33
N ALA A 97 -9.78 1.67 -23.25
CA ALA A 97 -8.46 2.23 -22.91
C ALA A 97 -8.00 3.37 -23.84
N THR A 98 -8.92 3.97 -24.63
CA THR A 98 -8.59 5.05 -25.56
C THR A 98 -9.71 6.09 -25.70
N THR A 99 -9.38 7.26 -26.26
CA THR A 99 -10.33 8.35 -26.56
C THR A 99 -11.24 8.09 -27.79
N ILE A 100 -11.20 6.91 -28.39
CA ILE A 100 -11.88 6.57 -29.66
C ILE A 100 -13.40 6.88 -29.66
N SER A 101 -14.09 6.68 -28.54
CA SER A 101 -15.53 6.84 -28.43
C SER A 101 -15.97 8.30 -28.49
N THR A 102 -15.14 9.20 -27.95
CA THR A 102 -15.31 10.66 -28.05
C THR A 102 -15.02 11.18 -29.46
N LEU A 103 -13.99 10.61 -30.12
CA LEU A 103 -13.55 11.03 -31.46
C LEU A 103 -14.48 10.53 -32.57
N PHE A 104 -14.98 9.29 -32.43
CA PHE A 104 -15.83 8.63 -33.41
C PHE A 104 -17.14 8.15 -32.76
N PRO A 105 -18.02 9.04 -32.23
CA PRO A 105 -19.20 8.65 -31.45
C PRO A 105 -20.24 7.82 -32.23
N LYS A 106 -20.12 7.75 -33.57
CA LYS A 106 -20.96 6.90 -34.46
C LYS A 106 -20.23 5.67 -34.99
N GLY A 107 -19.00 5.41 -34.53
CA GLY A 107 -18.14 4.30 -34.97
C GLY A 107 -18.39 2.97 -34.25
N GLN A 108 -19.26 2.96 -33.23
CA GLN A 108 -19.56 1.76 -32.45
C GLN A 108 -20.17 0.65 -33.31
N LYS A 109 -19.62 -0.55 -33.21
CA LYS A 109 -20.12 -1.77 -33.86
C LYS A 109 -20.38 -2.88 -32.85
N THR A 110 -21.02 -3.94 -33.34
CA THR A 110 -21.13 -5.22 -32.62
C THR A 110 -20.47 -6.30 -33.46
N TYR A 111 -19.54 -7.04 -32.85
CA TYR A 111 -18.88 -8.20 -33.44
C TYR A 111 -19.08 -9.42 -32.55
N LYS A 112 -19.05 -10.61 -33.16
CA LYS A 112 -18.99 -11.86 -32.40
C LYS A 112 -17.53 -12.18 -32.10
N VAL A 113 -17.13 -12.08 -30.84
CA VAL A 113 -15.77 -12.40 -30.37
C VAL A 113 -15.88 -13.58 -29.41
N ASN A 114 -15.18 -14.69 -29.71
CA ASN A 114 -15.22 -15.92 -28.92
C ASN A 114 -16.66 -16.40 -28.62
N GLY A 115 -17.55 -16.28 -29.62
CA GLY A 115 -18.96 -16.68 -29.54
C GLY A 115 -19.91 -15.66 -28.91
N GLN A 116 -19.40 -14.64 -28.21
CA GLN A 116 -20.17 -13.60 -27.53
C GLN A 116 -20.33 -12.35 -28.40
N ASP A 117 -21.50 -11.69 -28.33
CA ASP A 117 -21.74 -10.43 -29.04
C ASP A 117 -21.12 -9.27 -28.23
N LEU A 118 -19.98 -8.77 -28.70
CA LEU A 118 -19.23 -7.69 -28.07
C LEU A 118 -19.50 -6.38 -28.82
N LYS A 119 -19.92 -5.35 -28.09
CA LYS A 119 -20.24 -4.03 -28.63
C LYS A 119 -19.23 -2.99 -28.14
N GLY A 120 -18.70 -2.19 -29.06
CA GLY A 120 -17.61 -1.25 -28.80
C GLY A 120 -16.98 -0.70 -30.08
N TRP A 121 -15.75 -0.21 -30.00
CA TRP A 121 -14.94 0.26 -31.12
C TRP A 121 -13.75 -0.68 -31.31
N PHE A 122 -13.44 -1.10 -32.53
CA PHE A 122 -12.47 -2.17 -32.79
C PHE A 122 -11.34 -1.68 -33.69
N ALA A 123 -10.10 -2.08 -33.40
CA ALA A 123 -8.93 -1.67 -34.19
C ALA A 123 -9.07 -1.98 -35.70
N LEU A 124 -9.68 -3.13 -36.04
CA LEU A 124 -9.93 -3.57 -37.43
C LEU A 124 -10.90 -2.68 -38.22
N ASP A 125 -11.53 -1.68 -37.60
CA ASP A 125 -12.40 -0.72 -38.29
C ASP A 125 -11.64 0.50 -38.82
N TYR A 126 -10.40 0.71 -38.37
CA TYR A 126 -9.61 1.92 -38.60
C TYR A 126 -8.24 1.58 -39.20
N SER A 127 -7.70 2.47 -40.02
CA SER A 127 -6.31 2.35 -40.48
C SER A 127 -5.33 2.72 -39.37
N ALA A 128 -4.11 2.20 -39.44
CA ALA A 128 -3.04 2.55 -38.50
C ALA A 128 -2.82 4.07 -38.43
N ASP A 129 -2.82 4.74 -39.59
CA ASP A 129 -2.72 6.20 -39.69
C ASP A 129 -3.86 6.94 -38.96
N THR A 130 -5.09 6.42 -39.03
CA THR A 130 -6.24 7.00 -38.31
C THR A 130 -6.07 6.86 -36.81
N ILE A 131 -5.62 5.69 -36.34
CA ILE A 131 -5.38 5.42 -34.93
C ILE A 131 -4.25 6.31 -34.39
N PHE A 132 -3.04 6.23 -34.97
CA PHE A 132 -1.88 6.96 -34.46
C PHE A 132 -1.98 8.49 -34.57
N SER A 133 -2.74 9.02 -35.53
CA SER A 133 -2.88 10.48 -35.72
C SER A 133 -3.94 11.14 -34.84
N ASN A 134 -4.90 10.37 -34.30
CA ASN A 134 -6.07 10.94 -33.61
C ASN A 134 -6.31 10.36 -32.22
N VAL A 135 -5.97 9.09 -31.98
CA VAL A 135 -6.45 8.33 -30.83
C VAL A 135 -5.38 8.28 -29.75
N SER A 136 -5.73 8.80 -28.58
CA SER A 136 -4.88 8.79 -27.38
C SER A 136 -5.32 7.69 -26.42
N LEU A 137 -4.37 7.19 -25.64
CA LEU A 137 -4.62 6.28 -24.54
C LEU A 137 -5.31 6.98 -23.36
N VAL A 138 -6.11 6.23 -22.61
CA VAL A 138 -6.65 6.59 -21.29
C VAL A 138 -6.54 5.41 -20.34
N GLN A 139 -6.53 5.68 -19.05
CA GLN A 139 -6.51 4.69 -17.99
C GLN A 139 -7.86 3.96 -17.91
N ASN A 140 -7.83 2.63 -17.86
CA ASN A 140 -9.05 1.79 -17.86
C ASN A 140 -9.51 1.37 -16.46
N ILE A 141 -8.72 1.69 -15.43
CA ILE A 141 -9.01 1.40 -14.02
C ILE A 141 -9.14 2.73 -13.27
N TYR A 142 -10.35 3.04 -12.80
CA TYR A 142 -10.69 4.35 -12.22
C TYR A 142 -9.91 4.73 -10.94
N SER A 143 -9.34 3.75 -10.23
CA SER A 143 -8.47 3.99 -9.05
C SER A 143 -7.04 4.43 -9.41
N ARG A 144 -6.63 4.33 -10.67
CA ARG A 144 -5.31 4.73 -11.17
C ARG A 144 -5.32 6.18 -11.67
N PRO A 145 -4.16 6.85 -11.78
CA PRO A 145 -4.16 8.28 -12.05
C PRO A 145 -4.57 8.61 -13.49
N SER A 146 -5.57 9.47 -13.62
CA SER A 146 -6.11 9.99 -14.89
C SER A 146 -5.36 11.21 -15.43
N ILE A 147 -4.35 11.74 -14.71
CA ILE A 147 -3.61 12.94 -15.16
C ILE A 147 -2.79 12.72 -16.45
N PHE A 148 -2.70 11.48 -16.93
CA PHE A 148 -2.04 11.09 -18.18
C PHE A 148 -3.03 10.81 -19.32
N ASP A 149 -4.34 10.86 -19.05
CA ASP A 149 -5.38 10.51 -20.00
C ASP A 149 -5.44 11.50 -21.17
N GLY A 150 -5.65 10.96 -22.37
CA GLY A 150 -5.80 11.74 -23.61
C GLY A 150 -4.50 12.31 -24.17
N GLN A 151 -3.36 12.11 -23.49
CA GLN A 151 -2.09 12.76 -23.81
C GLN A 151 -1.08 11.86 -24.50
N LEU A 152 -1.18 10.54 -24.32
CA LEU A 152 -0.18 9.57 -24.76
C LEU A 152 -0.66 8.80 -26.00
N PRO A 153 0.16 8.65 -27.06
CA PRO A 153 -0.21 7.89 -28.24
C PRO A 153 -0.17 6.37 -27.96
N ILE A 154 -0.97 5.63 -28.72
CA ILE A 154 -0.91 4.16 -28.77
C ILE A 154 0.41 3.75 -29.42
N SER A 155 1.11 2.77 -28.85
CA SER A 155 2.35 2.24 -29.42
C SER A 155 2.09 1.10 -30.42
N ALA A 156 2.83 1.10 -31.53
CA ALA A 156 2.96 -0.06 -32.40
C ALA A 156 3.83 -1.14 -31.72
N VAL A 157 3.69 -2.40 -32.14
CA VAL A 157 4.59 -3.48 -31.69
C VAL A 157 6.04 -3.16 -32.08
N GLU A 158 6.23 -2.56 -33.24
CA GLU A 158 7.52 -2.12 -33.78
C GLU A 158 8.18 -1.02 -32.92
N ASP A 159 7.39 -0.17 -32.26
CA ASP A 159 7.92 0.84 -31.32
C ASP A 159 8.48 0.18 -30.07
N VAL A 160 7.77 -0.82 -29.52
CA VAL A 160 8.22 -1.59 -28.35
C VAL A 160 9.42 -2.47 -28.68
N LEU A 161 9.53 -2.99 -29.91
CA LEU A 161 10.76 -3.62 -30.40
C LEU A 161 11.89 -2.59 -30.59
N GLY A 162 11.55 -1.36 -30.97
CA GLY A 162 12.47 -0.24 -31.20
C GLY A 162 13.22 0.22 -29.95
N ILE A 163 12.57 0.21 -28.78
CA ILE A 163 13.22 0.52 -27.49
C ILE A 163 14.15 -0.60 -26.98
N LYS A 164 14.14 -1.78 -27.62
CA LYS A 164 15.01 -2.94 -27.32
C LYS A 164 14.96 -3.37 -25.84
N PRO A 165 13.80 -3.76 -25.32
CA PRO A 165 13.67 -4.23 -23.93
C PRO A 165 14.53 -5.50 -23.73
N PRO A 166 14.95 -5.82 -22.48
CA PRO A 166 15.81 -6.99 -22.23
C PRO A 166 15.19 -8.31 -22.72
N LYS A 167 13.86 -8.43 -22.62
CA LYS A 167 13.03 -9.45 -23.26
C LYS A 167 11.71 -8.82 -23.71
N PHE A 168 11.13 -9.34 -24.78
CA PHE A 168 9.81 -8.93 -25.28
C PHE A 168 8.85 -10.12 -25.39
N TRP A 169 7.60 -9.90 -24.99
CA TRP A 169 6.52 -10.88 -24.99
C TRP A 169 5.33 -10.30 -25.76
N LEU A 170 4.88 -10.99 -26.82
CA LEU A 170 3.67 -10.61 -27.56
C LEU A 170 2.52 -11.56 -27.24
N SER A 171 1.40 -11.07 -26.74
CA SER A 171 0.20 -11.87 -26.50
C SER A 171 -0.81 -11.69 -27.63
N VAL A 172 -1.19 -12.79 -28.28
CA VAL A 172 -2.15 -12.83 -29.40
C VAL A 172 -3.44 -13.47 -28.90
N GLN A 173 -4.44 -12.65 -28.59
CA GLN A 173 -5.62 -13.10 -27.83
C GLN A 173 -6.84 -13.54 -28.67
N ASN A 174 -6.93 -13.16 -29.94
CA ASN A 174 -8.14 -13.26 -30.77
C ASN A 174 -7.82 -13.61 -32.24
N ASP A 175 -7.01 -14.63 -32.50
CA ASP A 175 -6.55 -15.04 -33.84
C ASP A 175 -7.72 -15.47 -34.75
N ALA A 176 -8.60 -16.36 -34.28
CA ALA A 176 -9.76 -16.81 -35.05
C ALA A 176 -10.64 -15.64 -35.51
N PHE A 177 -10.85 -14.65 -34.63
CA PHE A 177 -11.60 -13.43 -34.93
C PHE A 177 -10.92 -12.58 -36.02
N TYR A 178 -9.60 -12.38 -35.94
CA TYR A 178 -8.87 -11.66 -36.99
C TYR A 178 -8.94 -12.40 -38.33
N MET A 179 -8.83 -13.73 -38.32
CA MET A 179 -8.91 -14.57 -39.51
C MET A 179 -10.30 -14.48 -40.19
N GLU A 180 -11.39 -14.45 -39.42
CA GLU A 180 -12.75 -14.17 -39.96
C GLU A 180 -12.83 -12.80 -40.65
N HIS A 181 -12.05 -11.82 -40.19
CA HIS A 181 -11.95 -10.47 -40.74
C HIS A 181 -10.80 -10.27 -41.75
N LYS A 182 -10.20 -11.36 -42.25
CA LYS A 182 -9.11 -11.36 -43.27
C LYS A 182 -7.80 -10.71 -42.79
N LEU A 183 -7.61 -10.59 -41.48
CA LEU A 183 -6.35 -10.22 -40.85
C LEU A 183 -5.68 -11.49 -40.31
N SER A 184 -4.35 -11.54 -40.25
CA SER A 184 -3.64 -12.73 -39.77
C SER A 184 -2.48 -12.34 -38.85
N PRO A 185 -2.63 -12.51 -37.53
CA PRO A 185 -1.53 -12.40 -36.57
C PRO A 185 -0.33 -13.28 -36.93
N ALA A 186 -0.55 -14.46 -37.51
CA ALA A 186 0.51 -15.36 -37.95
C ALA A 186 1.33 -14.78 -39.11
N GLU A 187 0.69 -14.22 -40.15
CA GLU A 187 1.41 -13.55 -41.24
C GLU A 187 2.06 -12.24 -40.79
N TYR A 188 1.43 -11.50 -39.87
CA TYR A 188 2.03 -10.33 -39.25
C TYR A 188 3.35 -10.68 -38.53
N LEU A 189 3.36 -11.73 -37.71
CA LEU A 189 4.56 -12.26 -37.05
C LEU A 189 5.65 -12.72 -38.04
N ARG A 190 5.25 -13.35 -39.15
CA ARG A 190 6.16 -13.73 -40.24
C ARG A 190 6.78 -12.50 -40.92
N SER A 191 6.01 -11.42 -41.10
CA SER A 191 6.53 -10.16 -41.66
C SER A 191 7.61 -9.51 -40.77
N LEU A 192 7.46 -9.61 -39.44
CA LEU A 192 8.49 -9.20 -38.46
C LEU A 192 9.68 -10.17 -38.39
N GLY A 193 9.56 -11.36 -38.98
CA GLY A 193 10.54 -12.44 -38.87
C GLY A 193 10.81 -12.87 -37.43
N PHE A 194 9.84 -12.67 -36.53
CA PHE A 194 9.93 -12.94 -35.08
C PHE A 194 11.10 -12.24 -34.35
N ARG A 195 11.73 -11.23 -34.98
CA ARG A 195 12.98 -10.62 -34.47
C ARG A 195 12.74 -9.88 -33.15
N GLY A 196 13.53 -10.23 -32.13
CA GLY A 196 13.43 -9.65 -30.79
C GLY A 196 12.30 -10.23 -29.92
N ILE A 197 11.38 -11.01 -30.49
CA ILE A 197 10.25 -11.59 -29.75
C ILE A 197 10.73 -12.83 -28.98
N THR A 198 10.84 -12.70 -27.66
CA THR A 198 11.33 -13.78 -26.77
C THR A 198 10.21 -14.78 -26.45
N PHE A 199 9.00 -14.28 -26.25
CA PHE A 199 7.81 -15.08 -25.93
C PHE A 199 6.63 -14.68 -26.83
N ILE A 200 5.82 -15.66 -27.22
CA ILE A 200 4.49 -15.43 -27.77
C ILE A 200 3.49 -16.23 -26.93
N SER A 201 2.47 -15.56 -26.39
CA SER A 201 1.33 -16.24 -25.76
C SER A 201 0.08 -16.19 -26.61
N SER A 202 -0.79 -17.18 -26.42
CA SER A 202 -2.16 -17.13 -26.91
C SER A 202 -3.05 -18.08 -26.12
N PRO A 203 -4.34 -17.72 -25.92
CA PRO A 203 -5.37 -18.65 -25.47
C PRO A 203 -5.82 -19.64 -26.56
N GLU A 204 -5.44 -19.45 -27.83
CA GLU A 204 -5.91 -20.27 -28.95
C GLU A 204 -4.89 -21.36 -29.35
N ILE A 205 -5.29 -22.63 -29.21
CA ILE A 205 -4.43 -23.78 -29.50
C ILE A 205 -4.12 -23.89 -31.00
N GLY A 206 -5.06 -23.50 -31.86
CA GLY A 206 -4.91 -23.48 -33.31
C GLY A 206 -3.83 -22.50 -33.75
N PHE A 207 -3.87 -21.27 -33.20
CA PHE A 207 -2.86 -20.26 -33.47
C PHE A 207 -1.45 -20.71 -33.07
N LEU A 208 -1.24 -21.17 -31.83
CA LEU A 208 0.10 -21.60 -31.38
C LEU A 208 0.67 -22.73 -32.24
N LYS A 209 -0.19 -23.66 -32.69
CA LYS A 209 0.22 -24.73 -33.62
C LYS A 209 0.56 -24.20 -35.01
N SER A 210 -0.12 -23.17 -35.49
CA SER A 210 0.10 -22.59 -36.83
C SER A 210 1.46 -21.88 -36.97
N ILE A 211 1.99 -21.33 -35.87
CA ILE A 211 3.30 -20.66 -35.83
C ILE A 211 4.44 -21.51 -35.23
N GLY A 212 4.16 -22.76 -34.81
CA GLY A 212 5.11 -23.60 -34.06
C GLY A 212 6.47 -23.79 -34.73
N ARG A 213 6.51 -23.98 -36.05
CA ARG A 213 7.77 -24.11 -36.80
C ARG A 213 8.56 -22.80 -36.82
N ASP A 214 7.88 -21.67 -37.03
CA ASP A 214 8.48 -20.35 -37.14
C ASP A 214 9.09 -19.92 -35.79
N ALA A 215 8.35 -20.15 -34.70
CA ALA A 215 8.81 -19.91 -33.34
C ALA A 215 10.07 -20.73 -32.99
N VAL A 216 10.12 -22.03 -33.35
CA VAL A 216 11.30 -22.89 -33.12
C VAL A 216 12.51 -22.39 -33.90
N MET A 217 12.36 -22.00 -35.17
CA MET A 217 13.46 -21.47 -35.98
C MET A 217 14.01 -20.16 -35.40
N SER A 218 13.14 -19.32 -34.82
CA SER A 218 13.49 -18.03 -34.23
C SER A 218 13.87 -18.08 -32.75
N LYS A 219 13.81 -19.26 -32.12
CA LYS A 219 14.01 -19.48 -30.66
C LYS A 219 13.00 -18.76 -29.76
N THR A 220 11.84 -18.41 -30.30
CA THR A 220 10.73 -17.79 -29.55
C THR A 220 9.99 -18.87 -28.75
N LYS A 221 9.76 -18.64 -27.46
CA LYS A 221 8.98 -19.55 -26.61
C LYS A 221 7.49 -19.34 -26.83
N LEU A 222 6.76 -20.43 -27.11
CA LEU A 222 5.29 -20.41 -27.15
C LEU A 222 4.71 -20.70 -25.76
N ILE A 223 3.77 -19.89 -25.31
CA ILE A 223 3.12 -19.99 -23.99
C ILE A 223 1.61 -20.12 -24.18
N PHE A 224 1.02 -21.18 -23.63
CA PHE A 224 -0.44 -21.36 -23.70
C PHE A 224 -1.12 -20.61 -22.56
N GLU A 225 -2.03 -19.68 -22.87
CA GLU A 225 -2.72 -18.86 -21.88
C GLU A 225 -4.06 -19.48 -21.48
N PHE A 226 -4.23 -19.74 -20.18
CA PHE A 226 -5.51 -20.14 -19.62
C PHE A 226 -6.37 -18.91 -19.31
N LYS A 227 -7.64 -18.95 -19.71
CA LYS A 227 -8.65 -17.95 -19.32
C LYS A 227 -9.47 -18.47 -18.13
N ASP A 228 -10.71 -18.03 -17.97
CA ASP A 228 -11.62 -18.57 -16.95
C ASP A 228 -11.77 -20.11 -17.10
N PRO A 229 -11.80 -20.90 -16.01
CA PRO A 229 -11.89 -22.36 -16.07
C PRO A 229 -13.08 -22.89 -16.87
N GLU A 230 -14.20 -22.18 -16.88
CA GLU A 230 -15.43 -22.58 -17.56
C GLU A 230 -15.58 -21.97 -18.96
N ALA A 231 -14.69 -21.05 -19.35
CA ALA A 231 -14.62 -20.54 -20.72
C ALA A 231 -14.15 -21.62 -21.69
N MET A 232 -14.62 -21.53 -22.94
CA MET A 232 -14.29 -22.47 -24.01
C MET A 232 -13.08 -21.97 -24.80
N GLU A 233 -12.14 -22.87 -25.10
CA GLU A 233 -11.04 -22.61 -26.03
C GLU A 233 -11.56 -22.68 -27.49
N PRO A 234 -11.38 -21.63 -28.31
CA PRO A 234 -12.04 -21.53 -29.62
C PRO A 234 -11.74 -22.67 -30.61
N THR A 235 -10.51 -23.22 -30.60
CA THR A 235 -10.09 -24.22 -31.59
C THR A 235 -10.66 -25.61 -31.31
N THR A 236 -10.64 -26.02 -30.04
CA THR A 236 -11.01 -27.38 -29.61
C THR A 236 -12.43 -27.47 -29.08
N ASN A 237 -13.07 -26.34 -28.81
CA ASN A 237 -14.38 -26.24 -28.17
C ASN A 237 -14.46 -27.08 -26.88
N LYS A 238 -13.43 -26.94 -26.04
CA LYS A 238 -13.31 -27.54 -24.71
C LYS A 238 -13.10 -26.46 -23.66
N LYS A 239 -13.50 -26.73 -22.42
CA LYS A 239 -13.22 -25.83 -21.30
C LYS A 239 -11.73 -25.76 -20.97
N TYR A 240 -11.26 -24.61 -20.50
CA TYR A 240 -9.89 -24.49 -19.97
C TYR A 240 -9.64 -25.46 -18.80
N SER A 241 -10.64 -25.71 -17.95
CA SER A 241 -10.58 -26.70 -16.86
C SER A 241 -10.37 -28.15 -17.34
N GLU A 242 -10.93 -28.51 -18.50
CA GLU A 242 -10.72 -29.82 -19.14
C GLU A 242 -9.34 -29.92 -19.81
N ILE A 243 -8.89 -28.84 -20.47
CA ILE A 243 -7.58 -28.76 -21.13
C ILE A 243 -6.45 -28.88 -20.09
N LEU A 244 -6.63 -28.28 -18.91
CA LEU A 244 -5.69 -28.34 -17.79
C LEU A 244 -5.33 -29.77 -17.36
N GLN A 245 -6.26 -30.72 -17.52
CA GLN A 245 -6.05 -32.13 -17.14
C GLN A 245 -5.06 -32.87 -18.05
N ASN A 246 -4.61 -32.26 -19.16
CA ASN A 246 -3.69 -32.88 -20.11
C ASN A 246 -2.49 -31.97 -20.47
N LEU A 247 -1.69 -31.65 -19.46
CA LEU A 247 -0.44 -30.89 -19.59
C LEU A 247 0.55 -31.51 -20.61
N ALA A 248 0.54 -32.84 -20.78
CA ALA A 248 1.36 -33.53 -21.77
C ALA A 248 0.96 -33.16 -23.22
N ALA A 249 -0.34 -32.99 -23.50
CA ALA A 249 -0.81 -32.52 -24.80
C ALA A 249 -0.46 -31.04 -25.05
N ILE A 250 -0.41 -30.21 -24.00
CA ILE A 250 0.05 -28.82 -24.09
C ILE A 250 1.55 -28.76 -24.41
N LYS A 251 2.35 -29.62 -23.77
CA LYS A 251 3.80 -29.70 -24.01
C LYS A 251 4.18 -30.02 -25.47
N ALA A 252 3.27 -30.64 -26.23
CA ALA A 252 3.50 -30.90 -27.65
C ALA A 252 3.53 -29.65 -28.54
N PHE A 253 3.04 -28.50 -28.08
CA PHE A 253 3.03 -27.24 -28.84
C PHE A 253 3.49 -25.99 -28.05
N ALA A 254 3.56 -26.05 -26.72
CA ALA A 254 3.99 -24.94 -25.86
C ALA A 254 5.24 -25.27 -25.02
N SER A 255 6.03 -24.25 -24.73
CA SER A 255 7.16 -24.28 -23.79
C SER A 255 6.73 -24.06 -22.34
N GLY A 256 5.61 -23.36 -22.14
CA GLY A 256 5.05 -23.08 -20.82
C GLY A 256 3.57 -22.70 -20.89
N VAL A 257 3.01 -22.35 -19.73
CA VAL A 257 1.62 -21.93 -19.54
C VAL A 257 1.57 -20.60 -18.80
N LEU A 258 0.59 -19.76 -19.15
CA LEU A 258 0.24 -18.53 -18.44
C LEU A 258 -1.11 -18.73 -17.77
N VAL A 259 -1.20 -18.58 -16.45
CA VAL A 259 -2.42 -18.88 -15.68
C VAL A 259 -2.78 -17.73 -14.72
N PRO A 260 -4.07 -17.37 -14.58
CA PRO A 260 -4.52 -16.47 -13.52
C PRO A 260 -4.14 -17.02 -12.15
N LYS A 261 -3.67 -16.16 -11.23
CA LYS A 261 -3.12 -16.56 -9.93
C LYS A 261 -4.02 -17.50 -9.09
N GLY A 262 -5.34 -17.40 -9.25
CA GLY A 262 -6.33 -18.29 -8.63
C GLY A 262 -6.29 -19.77 -9.06
N TYR A 263 -5.63 -20.12 -10.18
CA TYR A 263 -5.37 -21.51 -10.56
C TYR A 263 -4.33 -22.19 -9.66
N ILE A 264 -3.44 -21.41 -9.03
CA ILE A 264 -2.35 -21.90 -8.19
C ILE A 264 -2.76 -21.80 -6.72
N TRP A 265 -3.21 -20.61 -6.30
CA TRP A 265 -3.71 -20.34 -4.96
C TRP A 265 -5.17 -19.88 -5.02
N PRO A 266 -6.14 -20.80 -4.95
CA PRO A 266 -7.55 -20.46 -4.98
C PRO A 266 -7.94 -19.64 -3.74
N ILE A 267 -8.79 -18.63 -3.91
CA ILE A 267 -9.31 -17.80 -2.81
C ILE A 267 -10.77 -18.17 -2.57
N ASP A 268 -11.20 -18.21 -1.30
CA ASP A 268 -12.60 -18.44 -0.94
C ASP A 268 -13.47 -17.16 -1.02
N THR A 269 -14.78 -17.31 -0.81
CA THR A 269 -15.71 -16.18 -0.81
C THR A 269 -15.48 -15.18 0.33
N ALA A 270 -14.79 -15.60 1.40
CA ALA A 270 -14.40 -14.77 2.53
C ALA A 270 -13.00 -14.12 2.37
N LYS A 271 -12.37 -14.29 1.20
CA LYS A 271 -11.06 -13.73 0.79
C LYS A 271 -9.84 -14.34 1.48
N TYR A 272 -9.93 -15.61 1.92
CA TYR A 272 -8.77 -16.37 2.43
C TYR A 272 -8.23 -17.36 1.39
N LEU A 273 -6.93 -17.64 1.47
CA LEU A 273 -6.26 -18.66 0.67
C LEU A 273 -6.77 -20.06 1.04
N LYS A 274 -7.13 -20.84 0.03
CA LYS A 274 -7.26 -22.30 0.12
C LYS A 274 -5.86 -22.95 -0.06
N PRO A 275 -5.71 -24.26 0.24
CA PRO A 275 -4.49 -24.99 -0.11
C PRO A 275 -4.15 -24.83 -1.60
N ALA A 276 -2.85 -24.75 -1.91
CA ALA A 276 -2.39 -24.69 -3.30
C ALA A 276 -2.84 -25.90 -4.12
N THR A 277 -3.03 -25.68 -5.41
CA THR A 277 -3.17 -26.78 -6.37
C THR A 277 -1.81 -27.39 -6.69
N THR A 278 -1.79 -28.60 -7.26
CA THR A 278 -0.57 -29.26 -7.73
C THR A 278 -0.05 -28.70 -9.05
N LEU A 279 -0.73 -27.71 -9.65
CA LEU A 279 -0.51 -27.24 -11.02
C LEU A 279 0.95 -26.93 -11.35
N VAL A 280 1.66 -26.20 -10.47
CA VAL A 280 3.05 -25.82 -10.73
C VAL A 280 3.94 -27.06 -10.80
N ALA A 281 3.81 -27.97 -9.84
CA ALA A 281 4.58 -29.22 -9.80
C ALA A 281 4.24 -30.16 -10.97
N ASP A 282 2.96 -30.27 -11.35
CA ASP A 282 2.53 -31.12 -12.47
C ASP A 282 2.97 -30.55 -13.83
N ALA A 283 2.93 -29.23 -14.00
CA ALA A 283 3.44 -28.54 -15.19
C ALA A 283 4.96 -28.68 -15.31
N HIS A 284 5.69 -28.47 -14.21
CA HIS A 284 7.14 -28.70 -14.17
C HIS A 284 7.51 -30.15 -14.50
N LYS A 285 6.76 -31.12 -13.96
CA LYS A 285 6.93 -32.56 -14.27
C LYS A 285 6.63 -32.87 -15.74
N ALA A 286 5.72 -32.12 -16.38
CA ALA A 286 5.48 -32.18 -17.83
C ALA A 286 6.51 -31.38 -18.66
N GLY A 287 7.46 -30.69 -18.03
CA GLY A 287 8.47 -29.85 -18.70
C GLY A 287 7.92 -28.53 -19.24
N LEU A 288 6.87 -27.99 -18.63
CA LEU A 288 6.27 -26.69 -18.94
C LEU A 288 6.68 -25.65 -17.89
N GLU A 289 7.16 -24.49 -18.34
CA GLU A 289 7.33 -23.32 -17.47
C GLU A 289 5.95 -22.77 -17.06
N VAL A 290 5.81 -22.22 -15.85
CA VAL A 290 4.54 -21.66 -15.34
C VAL A 290 4.70 -20.17 -15.06
N TYR A 291 3.88 -19.36 -15.72
CA TYR A 291 3.76 -17.93 -15.48
C TYR A 291 2.42 -17.63 -14.82
N ALA A 292 2.43 -16.86 -13.73
CA ALA A 292 1.21 -16.48 -13.01
C ALA A 292 0.81 -15.03 -13.34
N SER A 293 -0.48 -14.75 -13.57
CA SER A 293 -1.01 -13.42 -13.92
C SER A 293 -2.03 -12.88 -12.92
N GLY A 294 -2.29 -11.57 -13.00
CA GLY A 294 -3.27 -10.87 -12.16
C GLY A 294 -2.67 -10.30 -10.86
N PHE A 295 -1.38 -9.96 -10.86
CA PHE A 295 -0.75 -9.23 -9.76
C PHE A 295 -0.90 -7.73 -9.97
N ALA A 296 -1.42 -7.04 -8.96
CA ALA A 296 -1.60 -5.61 -8.92
C ALA A 296 -1.59 -5.13 -7.46
N ASN A 297 -0.95 -4.00 -7.19
CA ASN A 297 -0.83 -3.43 -5.85
C ASN A 297 -2.10 -2.67 -5.43
N ASP A 298 -2.87 -2.18 -6.40
CA ASP A 298 -4.04 -1.31 -6.23
C ASP A 298 -5.38 -2.06 -6.13
N MET A 299 -5.34 -3.35 -5.76
CA MET A 299 -6.54 -4.18 -5.58
C MET A 299 -6.47 -4.99 -4.27
N PRO A 300 -7.60 -5.17 -3.55
CA PRO A 300 -7.64 -6.03 -2.37
C PRO A 300 -7.26 -7.49 -2.67
N ALA A 301 -6.08 -7.89 -2.21
CA ALA A 301 -5.62 -9.27 -2.22
C ALA A 301 -6.29 -10.10 -1.09
N SER A 302 -5.80 -11.32 -0.85
CA SER A 302 -6.26 -12.12 0.28
C SER A 302 -5.85 -11.49 1.62
N PHE A 303 -6.70 -11.59 2.65
CA PHE A 303 -6.37 -11.16 4.02
C PHE A 303 -5.14 -11.88 4.60
N ASN A 304 -4.74 -13.03 4.03
CA ASN A 304 -3.51 -13.74 4.38
C ASN A 304 -2.22 -12.94 4.14
N TYR A 305 -2.26 -11.88 3.33
CA TYR A 305 -1.09 -11.06 2.99
C TYR A 305 -1.03 -9.72 3.73
N SER A 306 -1.98 -9.40 4.62
CA SER A 306 -1.98 -8.15 5.40
C SER A 306 -1.78 -6.88 4.55
N TYR A 307 -2.43 -6.85 3.38
CA TYR A 307 -2.30 -5.81 2.34
C TYR A 307 -0.89 -5.58 1.77
N ASP A 308 0.07 -6.45 2.05
CA ASP A 308 1.43 -6.37 1.54
C ASP A 308 1.55 -7.09 0.17
N PRO A 309 1.72 -6.35 -0.95
CA PRO A 309 1.83 -6.98 -2.26
C PRO A 309 3.10 -7.84 -2.38
N SER A 310 4.19 -7.48 -1.69
CA SER A 310 5.43 -8.27 -1.71
C SER A 310 5.25 -9.63 -1.04
N ALA A 311 4.41 -9.72 0.00
CA ALA A 311 4.04 -10.99 0.61
C ALA A 311 3.25 -11.88 -0.36
N GLU A 312 2.37 -11.30 -1.19
CA GLU A 312 1.70 -12.05 -2.26
C GLU A 312 2.72 -12.58 -3.28
N TYR A 313 3.64 -11.76 -3.82
CA TYR A 313 4.64 -12.27 -4.78
C TYR A 313 5.48 -13.41 -4.19
N LEU A 314 5.97 -13.27 -2.96
CA LEU A 314 6.76 -14.30 -2.26
C LEU A 314 6.01 -15.64 -2.15
N GLN A 315 4.68 -15.62 -1.97
CA GLN A 315 3.85 -16.83 -1.92
C GLN A 315 3.85 -17.64 -3.25
N PHE A 316 4.23 -17.03 -4.37
CA PHE A 316 4.34 -17.69 -5.68
C PHE A 316 5.77 -18.04 -6.08
N VAL A 317 6.79 -17.32 -5.58
CA VAL A 317 8.19 -17.49 -5.99
C VAL A 317 9.10 -18.14 -4.94
N ASP A 318 8.77 -18.05 -3.64
CA ASP A 318 9.62 -18.55 -2.55
C ASP A 318 8.80 -18.99 -1.33
N ASN A 319 7.91 -19.96 -1.54
CA ASN A 319 7.07 -20.54 -0.49
C ASN A 319 7.62 -21.87 0.10
N GLY A 320 8.83 -22.28 -0.32
CA GLY A 320 9.49 -23.52 0.08
C GLY A 320 8.93 -24.82 -0.54
N GLN A 321 7.83 -24.77 -1.29
CA GLN A 321 7.17 -25.93 -1.92
C GLN A 321 7.34 -25.92 -3.45
N PHE A 322 7.21 -24.75 -4.08
CA PHE A 322 7.42 -24.54 -5.52
C PHE A 322 7.81 -23.08 -5.80
N SER A 323 8.20 -22.79 -7.05
CA SER A 323 8.32 -21.42 -7.57
C SER A 323 7.74 -21.37 -8.98
N VAL A 324 6.91 -20.38 -9.28
CA VAL A 324 6.54 -20.08 -10.68
C VAL A 324 7.77 -19.57 -11.44
N ASP A 325 7.85 -19.85 -12.74
CA ASP A 325 8.94 -19.42 -13.62
C ASP A 325 8.84 -17.92 -13.99
N GLY A 326 7.72 -17.28 -13.67
CA GLY A 326 7.59 -15.82 -13.67
C GLY A 326 6.21 -15.30 -13.27
N VAL A 327 6.12 -13.99 -13.11
CA VAL A 327 4.88 -13.27 -12.75
C VAL A 327 4.58 -12.15 -13.74
N VAL A 328 3.32 -12.07 -14.19
CA VAL A 328 2.78 -10.99 -15.03
C VAL A 328 2.05 -9.99 -14.12
N THR A 329 2.56 -8.76 -14.09
CA THR A 329 2.16 -7.71 -13.14
C THR A 329 2.03 -6.34 -13.79
N ASP A 330 1.17 -5.52 -13.20
CA ASP A 330 0.99 -4.10 -13.50
C ASP A 330 2.02 -3.21 -12.77
N PHE A 331 2.72 -3.77 -11.78
CA PHE A 331 3.69 -3.10 -10.89
C PHE A 331 5.02 -3.88 -10.86
N PRO A 332 5.81 -3.86 -11.94
CA PRO A 332 7.05 -4.63 -12.04
C PRO A 332 8.17 -4.28 -11.02
N PRO A 333 8.25 -3.08 -10.40
CA PRO A 333 9.17 -2.84 -9.28
C PRO A 333 8.88 -3.74 -8.07
N THR A 334 7.61 -3.91 -7.68
CA THR A 334 7.23 -4.72 -6.52
C THR A 334 7.48 -6.22 -6.74
N ALA A 335 7.28 -6.71 -7.96
CA ALA A 335 7.71 -8.06 -8.32
C ALA A 335 9.25 -8.19 -8.26
N SER A 336 9.97 -7.18 -8.78
CA SER A 336 11.44 -7.15 -8.78
C SER A 336 12.02 -7.13 -7.37
N GLN A 337 11.47 -6.35 -6.44
CA GLN A 337 11.95 -6.33 -5.06
C GLN A 337 11.62 -7.63 -4.32
N ALA A 338 10.44 -8.22 -4.52
CA ALA A 338 10.10 -9.50 -3.90
C ALA A 338 11.08 -10.60 -4.31
N ILE A 339 11.40 -10.68 -5.61
CA ILE A 339 12.31 -11.67 -6.17
C ILE A 339 13.78 -11.35 -5.81
N SER A 340 14.26 -10.13 -6.07
CA SER A 340 15.69 -9.79 -5.93
C SER A 340 16.12 -9.44 -4.50
N CYS A 341 15.24 -8.82 -3.70
CA CYS A 341 15.56 -8.35 -2.35
C CYS A 341 15.11 -9.32 -1.26
N PHE A 342 13.88 -9.83 -1.33
CA PHE A 342 13.23 -10.55 -0.22
C PHE A 342 13.33 -12.08 -0.31
N SER A 343 13.53 -12.64 -1.51
CA SER A 343 13.67 -14.09 -1.66
C SER A 343 14.93 -14.67 -1.03
N HIS A 344 14.80 -15.91 -0.59
CA HIS A 344 15.86 -16.75 -0.05
C HIS A 344 16.65 -16.08 1.08
N GLN A 345 15.99 -15.22 1.86
CA GLN A 345 16.58 -14.64 3.07
C GLN A 345 16.60 -15.69 4.19
N LYS A 346 17.81 -16.14 4.54
CA LYS A 346 18.02 -17.14 5.58
C LYS A 346 18.06 -16.48 6.96
N GLY A 347 16.90 -16.45 7.63
CA GLY A 347 16.75 -15.98 9.00
C GLY A 347 16.87 -14.46 9.15
N ASN A 348 16.97 -13.99 10.40
CA ASN A 348 17.04 -12.58 10.73
C ASN A 348 18.38 -11.97 10.27
N LEU A 349 18.42 -11.49 9.03
CA LEU A 349 19.49 -10.61 8.57
C LEU A 349 19.62 -9.41 9.53
N PRO A 350 20.86 -8.91 9.75
CA PRO A 350 21.06 -7.71 10.54
C PRO A 350 20.33 -6.55 9.87
N LYS A 351 19.69 -5.74 10.69
CA LYS A 351 19.02 -4.52 10.27
C LYS A 351 20.05 -3.52 9.74
N ALA A 352 19.83 -2.96 8.56
CA ALA A 352 20.61 -1.88 7.99
C ALA A 352 20.13 -0.53 8.54
N GLY A 353 21.06 0.41 8.74
CA GLY A 353 20.76 1.75 9.27
C GLY A 353 20.33 1.76 10.74
N HIS A 354 19.98 2.94 11.24
CA HIS A 354 19.60 3.17 12.63
C HIS A 354 18.08 3.40 12.83
N ALA A 355 17.32 3.61 11.76
CA ALA A 355 15.91 3.98 11.81
C ALA A 355 15.04 2.92 12.53
N LEU A 356 14.33 3.31 13.60
CA LEU A 356 13.50 2.42 14.42
C LEU A 356 12.20 1.98 13.72
N VAL A 357 11.80 0.72 13.89
CA VAL A 357 10.45 0.24 13.61
C VAL A 357 9.65 0.36 14.90
N ILE A 358 8.76 1.34 14.93
CA ILE A 358 7.88 1.65 16.05
C ILE A 358 6.45 1.23 15.65
N THR A 359 5.72 0.61 16.57
CA THR A 359 4.32 0.25 16.29
C THR A 359 3.35 1.42 16.45
N HIS A 360 2.17 1.28 15.85
CA HIS A 360 1.00 2.11 16.13
C HIS A 360 -0.12 1.22 16.70
N ASN A 361 -0.24 1.20 18.02
CA ASN A 361 -1.06 0.30 18.82
C ASN A 361 -0.72 -1.20 18.62
N GLY A 362 0.57 -1.54 18.49
CA GLY A 362 1.04 -2.88 18.10
C GLY A 362 0.86 -3.19 16.61
N ALA A 363 0.75 -4.47 16.24
CA ALA A 363 0.40 -4.90 14.87
C ALA A 363 -1.11 -4.73 14.60
N SER A 364 -1.60 -3.50 14.74
CA SER A 364 -3.01 -3.12 14.63
C SER A 364 -3.59 -3.27 13.20
N GLY A 365 -2.72 -3.47 12.21
CA GLY A 365 -3.07 -3.90 10.86
C GLY A 365 -3.60 -5.34 10.78
N ASP A 366 -3.16 -6.21 11.70
CA ASP A 366 -3.51 -7.63 11.74
C ASP A 366 -4.52 -7.98 12.83
N TYR A 367 -4.45 -7.30 13.98
CA TYR A 367 -5.24 -7.58 15.18
C TYR A 367 -5.87 -6.29 15.76
N PRO A 368 -6.88 -6.36 16.64
CA PRO A 368 -7.34 -5.21 17.39
C PRO A 368 -6.17 -4.57 18.15
N GLY A 369 -6.00 -3.25 17.98
CA GLY A 369 -4.87 -2.51 18.57
C GLY A 369 -4.84 -2.57 20.10
N CYS A 370 -3.64 -2.42 20.67
CA CYS A 370 -3.39 -2.50 22.12
C CYS A 370 -3.78 -3.81 22.81
N THR A 371 -3.86 -4.91 22.05
CA THR A 371 -4.12 -6.26 22.60
C THR A 371 -2.86 -7.09 22.77
N ASP A 372 -2.95 -8.12 23.63
CA ASP A 372 -1.93 -9.16 23.80
C ASP A 372 -1.46 -9.77 22.46
N LEU A 373 -2.39 -10.06 21.55
CA LEU A 373 -2.05 -10.58 20.22
C LEU A 373 -1.41 -9.53 19.30
N ALA A 374 -1.87 -8.28 19.31
CA ALA A 374 -1.26 -7.21 18.51
C ALA A 374 0.20 -6.94 18.95
N TYR A 375 0.49 -6.99 20.25
CA TYR A 375 1.85 -6.86 20.77
C TYR A 375 2.72 -8.10 20.51
N GLN A 376 2.16 -9.30 20.66
CA GLN A 376 2.87 -10.52 20.29
C GLN A 376 3.28 -10.52 18.82
N LYS A 377 2.34 -10.24 17.91
CA LYS A 377 2.58 -10.19 16.47
C LYS A 377 3.60 -9.11 16.10
N ALA A 378 3.54 -7.92 16.71
CA ALA A 378 4.53 -6.86 16.49
C ALA A 378 5.98 -7.27 16.85
N VAL A 379 6.16 -7.99 17.96
CA VAL A 379 7.47 -8.51 18.36
C VAL A 379 7.95 -9.62 17.42
N GLU A 380 7.05 -10.52 17.01
CA GLU A 380 7.34 -11.59 16.04
C GLU A 380 7.72 -11.04 14.65
N ASP A 381 7.08 -9.94 14.24
CA ASP A 381 7.38 -9.18 13.02
C ASP A 381 8.69 -8.38 13.10
N GLY A 382 9.26 -8.22 14.30
CA GLY A 382 10.55 -7.59 14.53
C GLY A 382 10.52 -6.07 14.69
N ALA A 383 9.45 -5.52 15.29
CA ALA A 383 9.46 -4.15 15.82
C ALA A 383 10.57 -3.96 16.88
N ASP A 384 11.29 -2.84 16.84
CA ASP A 384 12.27 -2.47 17.87
C ASP A 384 11.58 -1.85 19.10
N VAL A 385 10.43 -1.21 18.85
CA VAL A 385 9.65 -0.45 19.82
C VAL A 385 8.17 -0.83 19.70
N ILE A 386 7.55 -1.21 20.82
CA ILE A 386 6.10 -1.37 20.91
C ILE A 386 5.49 -0.21 21.71
N ASP A 387 4.28 0.22 21.37
CA ASP A 387 3.63 1.40 21.94
C ASP A 387 2.38 1.06 22.77
N CYS A 388 2.10 1.87 23.77
CA CYS A 388 0.92 1.78 24.62
C CYS A 388 0.37 3.18 24.85
N SER A 389 -0.73 3.50 24.16
CA SER A 389 -1.56 4.66 24.49
C SER A 389 -2.25 4.41 25.82
N VAL A 390 -1.85 5.14 26.86
CA VAL A 390 -2.24 4.87 28.24
C VAL A 390 -3.59 5.52 28.52
N GLN A 391 -4.59 4.70 28.81
CA GLN A 391 -5.90 5.11 29.30
C GLN A 391 -6.07 4.68 30.77
N MET A 392 -7.04 5.28 31.45
CA MET A 392 -7.39 4.93 32.84
C MET A 392 -8.86 4.54 32.95
N SER A 393 -9.13 3.50 33.72
CA SER A 393 -10.48 3.13 34.15
C SER A 393 -10.97 4.04 35.29
N LYS A 394 -12.28 4.01 35.55
CA LYS A 394 -12.93 4.72 36.68
C LYS A 394 -12.34 4.37 38.05
N ASP A 395 -11.91 3.13 38.24
CA ASP A 395 -11.28 2.59 39.44
C ASP A 395 -9.75 2.73 39.44
N GLY A 396 -9.18 3.50 38.50
CA GLY A 396 -7.78 3.95 38.52
C GLY A 396 -6.77 2.96 37.92
N ILE A 397 -7.23 1.92 37.21
CA ILE A 397 -6.34 0.98 36.53
C ILE A 397 -5.87 1.58 35.21
N ALA A 398 -4.55 1.69 35.03
CA ALA A 398 -3.94 2.11 33.77
C ALA A 398 -3.82 0.92 32.80
N PHE A 399 -4.22 1.13 31.55
CA PHE A 399 -4.23 0.09 30.51
C PHE A 399 -3.95 0.67 29.11
N CYS A 400 -3.54 -0.18 28.17
CA CYS A 400 -3.26 0.22 26.81
C CYS A 400 -4.53 0.25 25.96
N HIS A 401 -4.86 1.40 25.36
CA HIS A 401 -5.94 1.55 24.39
C HIS A 401 -5.80 2.86 23.59
N ASP A 402 -6.05 2.81 22.28
CA ASP A 402 -5.81 3.89 21.32
C ASP A 402 -6.51 5.23 21.68
N SER A 403 -7.72 5.17 22.23
CA SER A 403 -8.51 6.35 22.61
C SER A 403 -9.17 6.20 23.98
N ALA A 404 -9.54 7.31 24.62
CA ALA A 404 -10.42 7.28 25.78
C ALA A 404 -11.84 6.82 25.44
N ASP A 405 -12.33 7.03 24.21
CA ASP A 405 -13.62 6.48 23.76
C ASP A 405 -13.45 5.01 23.32
N LEU A 406 -14.16 4.11 24.00
CA LEU A 406 -14.13 2.67 23.73
C LEU A 406 -15.11 2.27 22.62
N THR A 407 -15.92 3.20 22.09
CA THR A 407 -16.99 2.95 21.12
C THR A 407 -16.54 2.29 19.83
N VAL A 408 -15.38 2.69 19.29
CA VAL A 408 -14.97 2.37 17.91
C VAL A 408 -14.04 1.14 17.84
N SER A 409 -13.23 0.91 18.87
CA SER A 409 -12.30 -0.23 19.02
C SER A 409 -12.77 -1.28 20.03
N SER A 410 -14.04 -1.28 20.44
CA SER A 410 -14.58 -2.36 21.28
C SER A 410 -16.10 -2.53 21.17
N THR A 411 -16.63 -3.55 21.82
CA THR A 411 -18.09 -3.74 21.97
C THR A 411 -18.76 -2.77 22.96
N ALA A 412 -18.08 -1.72 23.45
CA ALA A 412 -18.61 -0.78 24.43
C ALA A 412 -20.00 -0.23 24.09
N MET A 413 -20.21 0.22 22.86
CA MET A 413 -21.50 0.79 22.44
C MET A 413 -22.64 -0.24 22.45
N ALA A 414 -22.36 -1.54 22.25
CA ALA A 414 -23.38 -2.58 22.32
C ALA A 414 -23.77 -2.94 23.77
N THR A 415 -22.90 -2.66 24.75
CA THR A 415 -23.06 -3.08 26.15
C THR A 415 -23.45 -1.91 27.07
N PHE A 416 -22.94 -0.71 26.81
CA PHE A 416 -23.01 0.46 27.69
C PHE A 416 -23.57 1.70 27.00
N MET A 417 -24.39 1.55 25.95
CA MET A 417 -25.05 2.67 25.24
C MET A 417 -25.77 3.66 26.16
N SER A 418 -26.40 3.18 27.24
CA SER A 418 -27.06 4.01 28.26
C SER A 418 -26.12 4.89 29.08
N ARG A 419 -24.82 4.65 28.98
CA ARG A 419 -23.74 5.41 29.61
C ARG A 419 -23.01 6.32 28.61
N ALA A 420 -23.43 6.33 27.34
CA ALA A 420 -22.79 7.15 26.32
C ALA A 420 -23.05 8.64 26.58
N THR A 421 -21.99 9.44 26.61
CA THR A 421 -22.02 10.87 26.92
C THR A 421 -21.14 11.64 25.93
N SER A 422 -21.29 12.95 25.83
CA SER A 422 -20.37 13.81 25.07
C SER A 422 -19.35 14.42 26.03
N VAL A 423 -18.07 14.42 25.64
CA VAL A 423 -16.97 15.08 26.35
C VAL A 423 -16.27 15.95 25.32
N PRO A 424 -16.63 17.25 25.20
CA PRO A 424 -16.17 18.11 24.12
C PRO A 424 -14.65 18.26 24.01
N GLU A 425 -13.92 18.02 25.09
CA GLU A 425 -12.45 18.00 25.11
C GLU A 425 -11.84 16.75 24.46
N ILE A 426 -12.63 15.71 24.19
CA ILE A 426 -12.24 14.49 23.44
C ILE A 426 -12.89 14.51 22.05
N GLN A 427 -14.22 14.63 22.01
CA GLN A 427 -15.00 14.57 20.76
C GLN A 427 -16.39 15.20 20.92
N PRO A 428 -17.00 15.73 19.85
CA PRO A 428 -18.35 16.29 19.90
C PRO A 428 -19.44 15.21 20.05
N THR A 429 -19.20 14.00 19.57
CA THR A 429 -20.17 12.89 19.52
C THR A 429 -20.26 12.11 20.82
N ASN A 430 -21.45 11.56 21.12
CA ASN A 430 -21.61 10.66 22.27
C ASN A 430 -20.72 9.41 22.13
N GLY A 431 -19.89 9.15 23.13
CA GLY A 431 -19.01 7.99 23.24
C GLY A 431 -19.13 7.32 24.61
N VAL A 432 -18.54 6.14 24.76
CA VAL A 432 -18.47 5.38 26.02
C VAL A 432 -17.03 5.40 26.50
N PHE A 433 -16.74 6.26 27.49
CA PHE A 433 -15.36 6.54 27.88
C PHE A 433 -14.79 5.57 28.92
N SER A 434 -13.49 5.30 28.81
CA SER A 434 -12.73 4.43 29.73
C SER A 434 -12.83 4.87 31.19
N PHE A 435 -12.69 6.16 31.46
CA PHE A 435 -12.76 6.74 32.81
C PHE A 435 -14.16 6.70 33.45
N ASP A 436 -15.21 6.36 32.70
CA ASP A 436 -16.53 6.08 33.25
C ASP A 436 -16.68 4.60 33.64
N LEU A 437 -15.99 3.67 32.97
CA LEU A 437 -16.11 2.23 33.24
C LEU A 437 -15.06 1.75 34.26
N THR A 438 -15.46 0.84 35.16
CA THR A 438 -14.51 0.10 35.99
C THR A 438 -13.67 -0.88 35.15
N TRP A 439 -12.50 -1.28 35.62
CA TRP A 439 -11.66 -2.24 34.90
C TRP A 439 -12.37 -3.57 34.65
N ALA A 440 -13.18 -4.05 35.62
CA ALA A 440 -14.01 -5.23 35.45
C ALA A 440 -15.09 -5.07 34.34
N GLU A 441 -15.68 -3.87 34.20
CA GLU A 441 -16.57 -3.56 33.08
C GLU A 441 -15.82 -3.54 31.74
N ILE A 442 -14.62 -2.95 31.69
CA ILE A 442 -13.77 -2.92 30.48
C ILE A 442 -13.35 -4.34 30.07
N GLN A 443 -12.94 -5.19 31.02
CA GLN A 443 -12.61 -6.60 30.77
C GLN A 443 -13.80 -7.44 30.29
N SER A 444 -15.06 -6.99 30.47
CA SER A 444 -16.23 -7.67 29.93
C SER A 444 -16.46 -7.38 28.43
N LEU A 445 -15.82 -6.35 27.89
CA LEU A 445 -15.88 -5.98 26.48
C LEU A 445 -14.94 -6.84 25.62
N LYS A 446 -15.20 -6.87 24.32
CA LYS A 446 -14.27 -7.43 23.32
C LYS A 446 -13.60 -6.29 22.56
N PRO A 447 -12.25 -6.29 22.43
CA PRO A 447 -11.55 -5.44 21.46
C PRO A 447 -12.12 -5.61 20.05
N GLN A 448 -12.03 -4.58 19.21
CA GLN A 448 -12.45 -4.58 17.82
C GLN A 448 -11.35 -4.01 16.91
N ILE A 449 -11.02 -4.73 15.84
CA ILE A 449 -10.09 -4.23 14.82
C ILE A 449 -10.75 -3.07 14.07
N GLN A 450 -10.04 -1.95 13.97
CA GLN A 450 -10.48 -0.80 13.22
C GLN A 450 -9.87 -0.82 11.81
N SER A 451 -10.57 -0.24 10.84
CA SER A 451 -9.99 0.15 9.56
C SER A 451 -10.26 1.64 9.35
N PRO A 452 -9.25 2.50 9.14
CA PRO A 452 -9.46 3.92 8.87
C PRO A 452 -10.16 4.17 7.53
N PHE A 453 -10.32 3.15 6.69
CA PHE A 453 -10.85 3.24 5.33
C PHE A 453 -12.27 2.65 5.18
N ILE A 454 -12.80 1.93 6.18
CA ILE A 454 -14.09 1.23 6.06
C ILE A 454 -15.25 2.17 5.74
N ALA A 455 -15.32 3.32 6.42
CA ALA A 455 -16.43 4.27 6.28
C ALA A 455 -16.37 5.09 4.99
N LYS A 456 -15.19 5.23 4.36
CA LYS A 456 -14.99 6.05 3.16
C LYS A 456 -15.04 5.23 1.87
N VAL A 457 -14.43 4.03 1.89
CA VAL A 457 -14.15 3.24 0.67
C VAL A 457 -14.35 1.72 0.86
N GLY A 458 -14.92 1.29 2.00
CA GLY A 458 -15.30 -0.11 2.20
C GLY A 458 -14.16 -1.11 2.48
N ILE A 459 -12.91 -0.66 2.56
CA ILE A 459 -11.77 -1.53 2.90
C ILE A 459 -11.85 -1.92 4.38
N SER A 460 -11.90 -3.21 4.66
CA SER A 460 -11.90 -3.80 6.01
C SER A 460 -10.53 -4.41 6.33
N ARG A 461 -10.15 -4.51 7.60
CA ARG A 461 -9.04 -5.39 8.03
C ARG A 461 -9.54 -6.80 8.28
N ASN A 462 -8.61 -7.75 8.43
CA ASN A 462 -8.86 -9.20 8.52
C ASN A 462 -10.06 -9.55 9.44
N PRO A 463 -11.21 -9.96 8.87
CA PRO A 463 -12.43 -10.23 9.64
C PRO A 463 -12.33 -11.41 10.61
N ALA A 464 -11.43 -12.38 10.37
CA ALA A 464 -11.22 -13.50 11.29
C ALA A 464 -10.62 -13.02 12.62
N ASN A 465 -9.81 -11.96 12.58
CA ASN A 465 -9.20 -11.36 13.76
C ASN A 465 -10.08 -10.28 14.43
N LYS A 466 -11.31 -10.04 13.94
CA LYS A 466 -12.16 -8.89 14.33
C LYS A 466 -12.25 -8.63 15.83
N ASN A 467 -12.34 -9.69 16.63
CA ASN A 467 -12.44 -9.62 18.09
C ASN A 467 -11.36 -10.46 18.80
N ALA A 468 -10.22 -10.68 18.16
CA ALA A 468 -9.13 -11.48 18.71
C ALA A 468 -8.31 -10.70 19.75
N GLY A 469 -7.81 -11.40 20.76
CA GLY A 469 -7.00 -10.83 21.83
C GLY A 469 -7.80 -10.21 22.99
N LYS A 470 -7.06 -9.60 23.93
CA LYS A 470 -7.56 -9.05 25.20
C LYS A 470 -6.91 -7.70 25.49
N PHE A 471 -7.62 -6.83 26.21
CA PHE A 471 -7.05 -5.60 26.75
C PHE A 471 -5.89 -5.90 27.71
N VAL A 472 -4.84 -5.09 27.65
CA VAL A 472 -3.59 -5.28 28.40
C VAL A 472 -3.43 -4.15 29.42
N THR A 473 -3.17 -4.47 30.69
CA THR A 473 -2.84 -3.44 31.69
C THR A 473 -1.47 -2.84 31.41
N LEU A 474 -1.20 -1.62 31.87
CA LEU A 474 0.11 -0.99 31.70
C LEU A 474 1.23 -1.84 32.36
N ASP A 475 0.95 -2.46 33.52
CA ASP A 475 1.89 -3.36 34.19
C ASP A 475 2.19 -4.62 33.35
N ASP A 476 1.17 -5.24 32.75
CA ASP A 476 1.35 -6.42 31.89
C ASP A 476 2.12 -6.08 30.60
N PHE A 477 1.85 -4.91 30.01
CA PHE A 477 2.56 -4.40 28.85
C PHE A 477 4.05 -4.14 29.15
N LEU A 478 4.36 -3.45 30.25
CA LEU A 478 5.75 -3.17 30.65
C LEU A 478 6.51 -4.44 31.06
N LYS A 479 5.80 -5.44 31.62
CA LYS A 479 6.37 -6.76 31.87
C LYS A 479 6.69 -7.47 30.55
N PHE A 480 5.74 -7.49 29.60
CA PHE A 480 5.91 -8.12 28.29
C PHE A 480 7.05 -7.48 27.48
N SER A 481 7.12 -6.15 27.41
CA SER A 481 8.19 -5.44 26.67
C SER A 481 9.58 -5.76 27.24
N LYS A 482 9.70 -5.80 28.57
CA LYS A 482 10.91 -6.22 29.28
C LYS A 482 11.29 -7.67 29.00
N GLU A 483 10.35 -8.61 29.11
CA GLU A 483 10.57 -10.03 28.83
C GLU A 483 10.97 -10.30 27.37
N LYS A 484 10.49 -9.48 26.43
CA LYS A 484 10.81 -9.55 24.99
C LYS A 484 12.00 -8.68 24.57
N ALA A 485 12.63 -7.97 25.50
CA ALA A 485 13.74 -7.04 25.25
C ALA A 485 13.45 -5.93 24.21
N VAL A 486 12.18 -5.54 24.03
CA VAL A 486 11.76 -4.43 23.15
C VAL A 486 11.56 -3.15 23.95
N THR A 487 11.71 -2.00 23.29
CA THR A 487 11.47 -0.68 23.92
C THR A 487 9.98 -0.41 24.01
N GLY A 488 9.53 0.27 25.07
CA GLY A 488 8.14 0.75 25.19
C GLY A 488 8.02 2.23 24.82
N VAL A 489 7.03 2.60 24.01
CA VAL A 489 6.48 3.98 23.95
C VAL A 489 5.27 4.05 24.86
N LEU A 490 5.20 5.05 25.74
CA LEU A 490 3.99 5.36 26.50
C LEU A 490 3.43 6.69 26.02
N ASN A 491 2.27 6.67 25.37
CA ASN A 491 1.55 7.89 24.99
C ASN A 491 0.60 8.28 26.13
N ALA A 492 0.92 9.36 26.83
CA ALA A 492 0.19 9.81 28.02
C ALA A 492 -0.76 10.97 27.65
N ALA A 493 -2.04 10.65 27.46
CA ALA A 493 -3.05 11.64 27.11
C ALA A 493 -3.36 12.61 28.27
N TYR A 494 -3.21 13.92 28.01
CA TYR A 494 -3.46 15.00 28.96
C TYR A 494 -4.86 14.94 29.62
N LEU A 495 -5.87 14.41 28.92
CA LEU A 495 -7.28 14.48 29.30
C LEU A 495 -7.64 13.74 30.61
N ALA A 496 -6.85 12.75 31.02
CA ALA A 496 -6.97 12.12 32.34
C ALA A 496 -6.72 13.14 33.47
N SER A 497 -5.73 14.03 33.32
CA SER A 497 -5.38 15.03 34.34
C SER A 497 -6.53 16.01 34.60
N LYS A 498 -7.29 16.41 33.56
CA LYS A 498 -8.49 17.27 33.68
C LYS A 498 -9.65 16.60 34.41
N LYS A 499 -9.70 15.27 34.51
CA LYS A 499 -10.64 14.53 35.37
C LYS A 499 -10.08 14.23 36.76
N GLY A 500 -8.90 14.77 37.09
CA GLY A 500 -8.20 14.52 38.34
C GLY A 500 -7.55 13.14 38.45
N LEU A 501 -7.39 12.42 37.33
CA LEU A 501 -6.70 11.14 37.26
C LEU A 501 -5.21 11.38 36.93
N GLY A 502 -4.33 11.04 37.87
CA GLY A 502 -2.89 11.29 37.76
C GLY A 502 -2.17 10.34 36.79
N ILE A 503 -2.41 10.47 35.48
CA ILE A 503 -1.81 9.59 34.46
C ILE A 503 -0.27 9.62 34.48
N VAL A 504 0.33 10.80 34.69
CA VAL A 504 1.79 10.95 34.84
C VAL A 504 2.32 10.14 36.02
N ASP A 505 1.62 10.18 37.16
CA ASP A 505 2.01 9.46 38.38
C ASP A 505 1.75 7.95 38.25
N ALA A 506 0.67 7.54 37.58
CA ALA A 506 0.38 6.15 37.25
C ALA A 506 1.47 5.55 36.36
N VAL A 507 1.88 6.27 35.30
CA VAL A 507 2.97 5.87 34.39
C VAL A 507 4.32 5.80 35.14
N LYS A 508 4.68 6.82 35.93
CA LYS A 508 5.89 6.79 36.78
C LYS A 508 5.89 5.61 37.73
N SER A 509 4.75 5.32 38.35
CA SER A 509 4.60 4.19 39.30
C SER A 509 4.79 2.85 38.60
N ALA A 510 4.17 2.64 37.43
CA ALA A 510 4.31 1.42 36.65
C ALA A 510 5.74 1.21 36.11
N LEU A 511 6.42 2.28 35.67
CA LEU A 511 7.82 2.23 35.25
C LEU A 511 8.78 1.90 36.41
N THR A 512 8.54 2.50 37.58
CA THR A 512 9.31 2.20 38.81
C THR A 512 9.08 0.76 39.27
N LYS A 513 7.84 0.28 39.21
CA LYS A 513 7.43 -1.09 39.58
C LYS A 513 8.02 -2.14 38.64
N SER A 514 8.06 -1.87 37.33
CA SER A 514 8.70 -2.73 36.33
C SER A 514 10.24 -2.64 36.35
N THR A 515 10.81 -1.71 37.12
CA THR A 515 12.25 -1.37 37.23
C THR A 515 12.90 -0.88 35.94
N LEU A 516 12.08 -0.39 34.99
CA LEU A 516 12.56 0.22 33.74
C LEU A 516 13.14 1.62 33.98
N ASP A 517 12.76 2.27 35.09
CA ASP A 517 13.40 3.49 35.63
C ASP A 517 14.91 3.36 35.88
N LYS A 518 15.40 2.12 36.03
CA LYS A 518 16.79 1.78 36.35
C LYS A 518 17.51 1.00 35.24
N GLN A 519 16.86 0.73 34.12
CA GLN A 519 17.52 0.11 32.97
C GLN A 519 18.33 1.16 32.20
N THR A 520 19.54 0.78 31.79
CA THR A 520 20.43 1.60 30.95
C THR A 520 20.51 1.11 29.50
N THR A 521 20.03 -0.12 29.24
CA THR A 521 20.08 -0.79 27.94
C THR A 521 18.74 -0.74 27.20
N GLN A 522 17.63 -1.07 27.88
CA GLN A 522 16.28 -0.78 27.39
C GLN A 522 15.94 0.66 27.74
N ARG A 523 15.90 1.54 26.73
CA ARG A 523 15.30 2.86 26.87
C ARG A 523 13.78 2.74 26.90
N VAL A 524 13.11 3.80 27.34
CA VAL A 524 11.65 3.98 27.24
C VAL A 524 11.42 5.29 26.52
N LEU A 525 10.51 5.30 25.56
CA LEU A 525 10.04 6.52 24.92
C LEU A 525 8.78 6.99 25.66
N ILE A 526 8.73 8.26 26.04
CA ILE A 526 7.53 8.89 26.57
C ILE A 526 7.04 9.86 25.51
N GLN A 527 5.86 9.59 24.94
CA GLN A 527 5.26 10.43 23.91
C GLN A 527 4.09 11.22 24.49
N SER A 528 3.96 12.48 24.08
CA SER A 528 2.77 13.29 24.32
C SER A 528 2.70 14.40 23.29
N ASP A 529 1.49 14.85 22.97
CA ASP A 529 1.20 16.11 22.30
C ASP A 529 1.39 17.32 23.24
N ASP A 530 1.39 17.09 24.56
CA ASP A 530 1.49 18.12 25.61
C ASP A 530 2.92 18.20 26.20
N SER A 531 3.56 19.35 26.05
CA SER A 531 4.89 19.67 26.56
C SER A 531 4.98 19.67 28.10
N SER A 532 3.92 20.05 28.80
CA SER A 532 3.83 20.00 30.27
C SER A 532 3.72 18.56 30.79
N VAL A 533 3.15 17.62 30.02
CA VAL A 533 3.24 16.17 30.30
C VAL A 533 4.69 15.71 30.19
N LEU A 534 5.40 16.07 29.12
CA LEU A 534 6.80 15.67 28.90
C LEU A 534 7.77 16.24 29.95
N ALA A 535 7.56 17.49 30.39
CA ALA A 535 8.31 18.09 31.50
C ALA A 535 8.18 17.28 32.79
N GLY A 536 7.03 16.62 33.00
CA GLY A 536 6.80 15.68 34.10
C GLY A 536 7.81 14.51 34.15
N PHE A 537 8.47 14.17 33.05
CA PHE A 537 9.43 13.06 32.93
C PHE A 537 10.91 13.48 32.80
N GLU A 538 11.21 14.78 32.77
CA GLU A 538 12.57 15.32 32.63
C GLU A 538 13.57 14.75 33.66
N ALA A 539 13.10 14.53 34.90
CA ALA A 539 13.93 14.05 36.01
C ALA A 539 14.34 12.55 35.91
N VAL A 540 14.05 11.85 34.81
CA VAL A 540 14.37 10.42 34.62
C VAL A 540 15.29 10.21 33.40
N PRO A 541 16.63 10.24 33.59
CA PRO A 541 17.62 10.23 32.49
C PRO A 541 17.57 9.09 31.45
N PRO A 542 17.12 7.84 31.74
CA PRO A 542 17.08 6.79 30.71
C PRO A 542 15.93 6.93 29.69
N TYR A 543 15.03 7.89 29.84
CA TYR A 543 13.87 8.05 28.96
C TYR A 543 14.16 9.01 27.80
N THR A 544 13.59 8.71 26.63
CA THR A 544 13.56 9.62 25.48
C THR A 544 12.18 10.27 25.42
N ARG A 545 12.14 11.61 25.57
CA ARG A 545 10.90 12.38 25.46
C ARG A 545 10.59 12.64 23.99
N VAL A 546 9.36 12.39 23.56
CA VAL A 546 8.91 12.49 22.17
C VAL A 546 7.71 13.44 22.11
N LEU A 547 7.84 14.56 21.40
CA LEU A 547 6.72 15.48 21.17
C LEU A 547 5.93 15.03 19.94
N SER A 548 4.63 14.78 20.06
CA SER A 548 3.75 14.54 18.92
C SER A 548 3.30 15.88 18.33
N ILE A 549 3.43 16.04 17.01
CA ILE A 549 2.98 17.23 16.29
C ILE A 549 1.88 16.80 15.33
N ASP A 550 0.66 16.82 15.84
CA ASP A 550 -0.53 16.23 15.18
C ASP A 550 -1.16 17.18 14.15
N LYS A 551 -0.34 18.05 13.55
CA LYS A 551 -0.73 19.02 12.52
C LYS A 551 0.29 19.06 11.39
N GLU A 552 -0.18 19.46 10.22
CA GLU A 552 0.68 19.57 9.04
C GLU A 552 1.57 20.82 9.13
N ILE A 553 2.89 20.62 9.02
CA ILE A 553 3.90 21.70 9.03
C ILE A 553 4.78 21.62 7.78
N GLY A 554 5.14 22.77 7.22
CA GLY A 554 5.98 22.86 6.01
C GLY A 554 7.45 23.14 6.30
N ASP A 555 7.76 23.59 7.52
CA ASP A 555 9.09 24.00 7.95
C ASP A 555 9.18 23.99 9.48
N ALA A 556 10.39 23.91 10.02
CA ALA A 556 10.66 23.95 11.46
C ALA A 556 11.75 25.01 11.77
N PRO A 557 11.37 26.29 11.87
CA PRO A 557 12.32 27.37 12.13
C PRO A 557 13.12 27.15 13.43
N LYS A 558 14.36 27.65 13.48
CA LYS A 558 15.27 27.48 14.62
C LYS A 558 14.63 27.82 15.99
N ALA A 559 13.80 28.85 16.07
CA ALA A 559 13.12 29.21 17.33
C ALA A 559 12.22 28.09 17.86
N SER A 560 11.53 27.38 16.96
CA SER A 560 10.65 26.26 17.28
C SER A 560 11.45 25.00 17.60
N VAL A 561 12.53 24.74 16.87
CA VAL A 561 13.50 23.66 17.16
C VAL A 561 14.15 23.85 18.55
N ASP A 562 14.59 25.08 18.86
CA ASP A 562 15.16 25.44 20.16
C ASP A 562 14.13 25.35 21.31
N GLU A 563 12.84 25.56 21.02
CA GLU A 563 11.77 25.36 22.00
C GLU A 563 11.51 23.87 22.24
N ILE A 564 11.35 23.06 21.19
CA ILE A 564 11.16 21.60 21.30
C ILE A 564 12.29 20.99 22.11
N LYS A 565 13.55 21.41 21.90
CA LYS A 565 14.71 20.79 22.57
C LYS A 565 14.73 20.96 24.09
N LYS A 566 13.92 21.87 24.65
CA LYS A 566 13.70 21.98 26.11
C LYS A 566 12.85 20.83 26.64
N HIS A 567 11.80 20.48 25.89
CA HIS A 567 10.74 19.56 26.32
C HIS A 567 10.93 18.13 25.81
N ALA A 568 11.59 17.95 24.66
CA ALA A 568 11.72 16.68 23.96
C ALA A 568 13.10 16.44 23.32
N ASP A 569 13.38 15.17 23.06
CA ASP A 569 14.60 14.68 22.40
C ASP A 569 14.33 14.07 21.02
N ALA A 570 13.06 13.78 20.72
CA ALA A 570 12.56 13.40 19.42
C ALA A 570 11.19 14.05 19.14
N VAL A 571 10.75 14.01 17.88
CA VAL A 571 9.39 14.37 17.46
C VAL A 571 8.72 13.22 16.72
N ASN A 572 7.42 13.04 16.93
CA ASN A 572 6.55 12.27 16.05
C ASN A 572 5.78 13.26 15.16
N ILE A 573 5.86 13.12 13.85
CA ILE A 573 5.24 14.05 12.89
C ILE A 573 4.44 13.32 11.81
N LEU A 574 3.38 13.97 11.33
CA LEU A 574 2.60 13.48 10.20
C LEU A 574 3.46 13.35 8.93
N ARG A 575 3.30 12.26 8.18
CA ARG A 575 4.00 12.03 6.90
C ARG A 575 3.82 13.16 5.87
N SER A 576 2.67 13.84 5.87
CA SER A 576 2.39 15.00 5.01
C SER A 576 3.18 16.27 5.38
N SER A 577 3.77 16.31 6.58
CA SER A 577 4.73 17.33 6.99
C SER A 577 6.15 17.09 6.44
N LEU A 578 6.42 15.93 5.83
CA LEU A 578 7.71 15.57 5.23
C LEU A 578 7.66 15.51 3.70
N VAL A 579 6.59 14.95 3.16
CA VAL A 579 6.29 14.93 1.72
C VAL A 579 4.87 15.43 1.53
N SER A 580 4.72 16.61 0.92
CA SER A 580 3.40 17.18 0.63
C SER A 580 2.70 16.37 -0.46
N ILE A 581 1.38 16.20 -0.35
CA ILE A 581 0.56 15.44 -1.30
C ILE A 581 -0.40 16.38 -2.03
N SER A 582 -0.45 16.30 -3.36
CA SER A 582 -1.49 16.94 -4.18
C SER A 582 -2.07 15.95 -5.18
N GLY A 583 -3.39 15.77 -5.19
CA GLY A 583 -4.07 14.82 -6.09
C GLY A 583 -3.59 13.37 -5.96
N SER A 584 -3.15 12.95 -4.78
CA SER A 584 -2.50 11.65 -4.49
C SER A 584 -1.07 11.47 -5.08
N PHE A 585 -0.44 12.54 -5.55
CA PHE A 585 0.97 12.58 -5.91
C PHE A 585 1.82 13.23 -4.83
N ALA A 586 3.06 12.75 -4.65
CA ALA A 586 4.09 13.45 -3.91
C ALA A 586 4.45 14.74 -4.68
N ALA A 587 4.17 15.89 -4.09
CA ALA A 587 4.30 17.20 -4.74
C ALA A 587 5.61 17.93 -4.36
N GLY A 588 6.16 17.66 -3.17
CA GLY A 588 7.46 18.20 -2.75
C GLY A 588 7.91 17.71 -1.38
N LYS A 589 9.23 17.73 -1.16
CA LYS A 589 9.86 17.45 0.14
C LYS A 589 9.96 18.75 0.97
N THR A 590 9.78 18.64 2.28
CA THR A 590 9.99 19.75 3.24
C THR A 590 11.38 19.68 3.89
N ASN A 591 11.81 20.78 4.53
CA ASN A 591 13.08 20.85 5.27
C ASN A 591 12.97 20.38 6.73
N VAL A 592 11.82 19.82 7.13
CA VAL A 592 11.51 19.56 8.56
C VAL A 592 12.50 18.57 9.18
N VAL A 593 12.95 17.53 8.44
CA VAL A 593 13.96 16.59 8.95
C VAL A 593 15.30 17.30 9.14
N GLU A 594 15.77 18.04 8.13
CA GLU A 594 17.05 18.73 8.17
C GLU A 594 17.12 19.77 9.31
N GLU A 595 16.04 20.51 9.59
CA GLU A 595 16.02 21.47 10.70
C GLU A 595 15.96 20.80 12.08
N MET A 596 15.18 19.72 12.25
CA MET A 596 15.15 18.96 13.52
C MET A 596 16.52 18.32 13.82
N HIS A 597 17.18 17.77 12.80
CA HIS A 597 18.53 17.20 12.92
C HIS A 597 19.58 18.26 13.28
N LYS A 598 19.49 19.49 12.76
CA LYS A 598 20.34 20.61 13.21
C LYS A 598 20.17 20.94 14.70
N GLY A 599 18.98 20.70 15.25
CA GLY A 599 18.67 20.80 16.68
C GLY A 599 19.10 19.60 17.53
N ASN A 600 19.64 18.53 16.92
CA ASN A 600 19.86 17.23 17.56
C ASN A 600 18.56 16.67 18.20
N ILE A 601 17.49 16.69 17.40
CA ILE A 601 16.17 16.10 17.69
C ILE A 601 15.95 14.98 16.68
N SER A 602 15.66 13.76 17.16
CA SER A 602 15.33 12.64 16.27
C SER A 602 13.92 12.78 15.67
N VAL A 603 13.72 12.31 14.44
CA VAL A 603 12.44 12.42 13.74
C VAL A 603 11.81 11.05 13.52
N TYR A 604 10.60 10.86 14.03
CA TYR A 604 9.74 9.72 13.75
C TYR A 604 8.56 10.16 12.88
N VAL A 605 8.23 9.39 11.85
CA VAL A 605 7.12 9.69 10.94
C VAL A 605 5.95 8.74 11.16
N SER A 606 4.73 9.26 11.20
CA SER A 606 3.51 8.50 11.42
C SER A 606 2.37 8.86 10.45
N VAL A 607 1.39 7.98 10.20
CA VAL A 607 1.37 6.52 10.43
C VAL A 607 1.45 5.82 9.07
N LEU A 608 2.45 4.97 8.87
CA LEU A 608 2.67 4.22 7.62
C LEU A 608 1.87 2.91 7.59
N ARG A 609 1.33 2.56 6.42
CA ARG A 609 0.24 1.58 6.24
C ARG A 609 0.40 0.77 4.96
N ASN A 610 -0.09 -0.46 4.98
CA ASN A 610 -0.06 -1.34 3.80
C ASN A 610 -1.26 -1.12 2.87
N GLU A 611 -2.38 -0.60 3.35
CA GLU A 611 -3.57 -0.41 2.51
C GLU A 611 -3.30 0.63 1.41
N TYR A 612 -3.32 0.21 0.14
CA TYR A 612 -2.90 1.01 -1.01
C TYR A 612 -3.57 2.40 -1.14
N ILE A 613 -4.78 2.57 -0.60
CA ILE A 613 -5.50 3.86 -0.59
C ILE A 613 -4.83 4.93 0.30
N SER A 614 -3.98 4.55 1.26
CA SER A 614 -3.12 5.53 1.94
C SER A 614 -1.91 5.96 1.10
N ILE A 615 -1.51 5.20 0.10
CA ILE A 615 -0.19 5.28 -0.51
C ILE A 615 -0.24 6.19 -1.75
N ALA A 616 0.70 7.14 -1.87
CA ALA A 616 0.78 8.03 -3.03
C ALA A 616 1.18 7.26 -4.30
N PHE A 617 0.80 7.77 -5.48
CA PHE A 617 1.07 7.11 -6.76
C PHE A 617 2.57 6.98 -7.05
N ASP A 618 3.38 7.93 -6.59
CA ASP A 618 4.85 7.93 -6.66
C ASP A 618 5.50 6.73 -5.96
N TYR A 619 4.81 6.12 -4.99
CA TYR A 619 5.26 4.91 -4.28
C TYR A 619 4.72 3.62 -4.93
N PHE A 620 4.15 3.70 -6.13
CA PHE A 620 3.63 2.54 -6.89
C PHE A 620 2.60 1.69 -6.13
N SER A 621 1.82 2.32 -5.23
CA SER A 621 0.93 1.62 -4.29
C SER A 621 1.62 0.53 -3.44
N ASP A 622 2.94 0.64 -3.26
CA ASP A 622 3.79 -0.30 -2.54
C ASP A 622 4.28 0.31 -1.22
N PRO A 623 3.86 -0.22 -0.05
CA PRO A 623 4.27 0.33 1.24
C PRO A 623 5.78 0.28 1.44
N THR A 624 6.46 -0.68 0.80
CA THR A 624 7.92 -0.81 0.85
C THR A 624 8.63 0.40 0.25
N VAL A 625 8.09 0.98 -0.83
CA VAL A 625 8.65 2.17 -1.48
C VAL A 625 8.34 3.42 -0.65
N GLU A 626 7.19 3.47 0.03
CA GLU A 626 6.92 4.53 1.02
C GLU A 626 7.90 4.47 2.20
N PHE A 627 8.15 3.28 2.77
CA PHE A 627 9.18 3.09 3.81
C PHE A 627 10.58 3.48 3.31
N ALA A 628 10.97 3.06 2.12
CA ALA A 628 12.26 3.43 1.53
C ALA A 628 12.39 4.95 1.33
N THR A 629 11.31 5.62 0.92
CA THR A 629 11.28 7.07 0.74
C THR A 629 11.52 7.79 2.06
N PHE A 630 10.76 7.48 3.12
CA PHE A 630 10.97 8.16 4.41
C PHE A 630 12.30 7.81 5.07
N ILE A 631 12.70 6.53 5.06
CA ILE A 631 13.92 6.06 5.74
C ILE A 631 15.18 6.51 5.00
N ALA A 632 15.29 6.21 3.70
CA ALA A 632 16.53 6.46 2.94
C ALA A 632 16.51 7.77 2.13
N GLY A 633 15.34 8.30 1.75
CA GLY A 633 15.19 9.57 1.03
C GLY A 633 15.03 10.79 1.94
N ASN A 634 14.19 10.71 2.98
CA ASN A 634 14.02 11.78 3.98
C ASN A 634 14.99 11.65 5.16
N GLY A 635 15.51 10.45 5.46
CA GLY A 635 16.49 10.24 6.53
C GLY A 635 15.90 10.17 7.95
N VAL A 636 14.64 9.77 8.11
CA VAL A 636 13.99 9.70 9.43
C VAL A 636 14.65 8.68 10.36
N ASP A 637 14.67 8.97 11.65
CA ASP A 637 15.24 8.10 12.70
C ASP A 637 14.29 6.99 13.15
N GLY A 638 13.06 6.96 12.60
CA GLY A 638 12.10 5.88 12.83
C GLY A 638 10.80 6.07 12.08
N VAL A 639 10.09 4.96 11.92
CA VAL A 639 8.78 4.87 11.27
C VAL A 639 7.78 4.27 12.24
N ILE A 640 6.63 4.91 12.38
CA ILE A 640 5.50 4.43 13.17
C ILE A 640 4.49 3.77 12.23
N THR A 641 4.22 2.47 12.42
CA THR A 641 3.39 1.68 11.50
C THR A 641 2.47 0.68 12.19
N GLU A 642 1.34 0.42 11.54
CA GLU A 642 0.38 -0.63 11.92
C GLU A 642 0.80 -2.02 11.40
N PHE A 643 1.83 -2.11 10.54
CA PHE A 643 2.32 -3.33 9.88
C PHE A 643 3.85 -3.49 10.03
N PRO A 644 4.36 -3.88 11.22
CA PRO A 644 5.80 -3.91 11.48
C PRO A 644 6.58 -4.86 10.57
N ALA A 645 5.95 -5.93 10.09
CA ALA A 645 6.57 -6.91 9.20
C ALA A 645 7.13 -6.27 7.92
N THR A 646 6.41 -5.33 7.33
CA THR A 646 6.77 -4.69 6.07
C THR A 646 8.01 -3.80 6.25
N ALA A 647 8.04 -2.96 7.30
CA ALA A 647 9.18 -2.13 7.65
C ALA A 647 10.42 -2.96 8.04
N SER A 648 10.23 -3.98 8.89
CA SER A 648 11.28 -4.90 9.35
C SER A 648 11.90 -5.67 8.17
N ARG A 649 11.08 -6.18 7.25
CA ARG A 649 11.56 -6.88 6.03
C ARG A 649 12.35 -5.94 5.12
N TYR A 650 11.91 -4.70 4.92
CA TYR A 650 12.66 -3.71 4.15
C TYR A 650 14.03 -3.45 4.78
N LEU A 651 14.08 -3.05 6.06
CA LEU A 651 15.30 -2.68 6.77
C LEU A 651 16.31 -3.83 6.95
N ARG A 652 15.86 -5.09 6.93
CA ARG A 652 16.72 -6.29 6.98
C ARG A 652 17.14 -6.80 5.60
N SER A 653 16.60 -6.22 4.52
CA SER A 653 16.93 -6.64 3.16
C SER A 653 18.29 -6.10 2.71
N PRO A 654 18.95 -6.72 1.72
CA PRO A 654 20.13 -6.12 1.10
C PRO A 654 19.80 -4.81 0.36
N CYS A 655 18.53 -4.60 -0.02
CA CYS A 655 18.06 -3.49 -0.83
C CYS A 655 17.75 -2.20 -0.04
N SER A 656 17.82 -2.21 1.29
CA SER A 656 17.77 -0.98 2.11
C SER A 656 19.13 -0.28 2.21
N ASP A 657 20.24 -0.97 1.91
CA ASP A 657 21.56 -0.34 1.81
C ASP A 657 21.82 0.13 0.37
N LEU A 658 21.52 1.40 0.11
CA LEU A 658 21.74 2.05 -1.19
C LEU A 658 23.22 2.23 -1.56
N ASN A 659 24.17 1.94 -0.66
CA ASN A 659 25.60 1.96 -0.96
C ASN A 659 26.15 0.60 -1.41
N LYS A 660 25.37 -0.47 -1.25
CA LYS A 660 25.76 -1.82 -1.62
C LYS A 660 25.59 -2.05 -3.11
N GLU A 661 26.61 -2.60 -3.76
CA GLU A 661 26.49 -3.06 -5.15
C GLU A 661 25.60 -4.30 -5.23
N GLN A 662 24.52 -4.21 -6.00
CA GLN A 662 23.54 -5.29 -6.19
C GLN A 662 22.76 -5.09 -7.51
N PRO A 663 22.19 -6.17 -8.10
CA PRO A 663 21.51 -6.08 -9.40
C PRO A 663 20.21 -5.25 -9.40
N TYR A 664 19.63 -5.01 -8.23
CA TYR A 664 18.40 -4.26 -8.03
C TYR A 664 18.38 -3.67 -6.61
N ALA A 665 17.83 -2.47 -6.45
CA ALA A 665 17.68 -1.78 -5.16
C ALA A 665 16.29 -1.16 -5.05
N ILE A 666 15.78 -1.02 -3.82
CA ILE A 666 14.48 -0.36 -3.55
C ILE A 666 14.81 1.12 -3.31
N LEU A 667 14.57 1.93 -4.34
CA LEU A 667 14.99 3.31 -4.39
C LEU A 667 13.88 4.25 -3.85
N PRO A 668 14.22 5.31 -3.10
CA PRO A 668 13.29 6.38 -2.74
C PRO A 668 12.62 7.01 -3.96
N ALA A 669 11.33 7.29 -3.85
CA ALA A 669 10.61 8.10 -4.83
C ALA A 669 11.01 9.59 -4.69
N GLU A 670 11.09 10.31 -5.81
CA GLU A 670 11.46 11.72 -5.82
C GLU A 670 10.20 12.61 -5.88
N ALA A 671 9.91 13.30 -4.77
CA ALA A 671 8.71 14.12 -4.65
C ALA A 671 8.68 15.25 -5.70
N GLY A 672 7.56 15.35 -6.43
CA GLY A 672 7.36 16.29 -7.53
C GLY A 672 7.70 15.72 -8.91
N ALA A 673 8.44 14.61 -8.99
CA ALA A 673 8.93 14.11 -10.27
C ALA A 673 7.84 13.45 -11.13
N LEU A 674 7.02 12.55 -10.56
CA LEU A 674 5.97 11.86 -11.33
C LEU A 674 4.89 12.84 -11.84
N ILE A 675 4.43 13.75 -10.98
CA ILE A 675 3.46 14.80 -11.36
C ILE A 675 4.01 15.71 -12.47
N SER A 676 5.33 15.94 -12.53
CA SER A 676 5.97 16.74 -13.59
C SER A 676 5.93 16.08 -14.98
N VAL A 677 5.66 14.77 -15.06
CA VAL A 677 5.52 14.03 -16.33
C VAL A 677 4.21 14.34 -17.04
N ALA A 678 3.16 14.75 -16.31
CA ALA A 678 1.87 15.11 -16.88
C ALA A 678 1.85 16.53 -17.45
N ASN A 679 1.02 16.78 -18.46
CA ASN A 679 0.80 18.13 -18.97
C ASN A 679 0.30 19.07 -17.88
N LYS A 680 0.75 20.32 -17.92
CA LYS A 680 0.48 21.33 -16.87
C LYS A 680 -1.02 21.58 -16.64
N GLU A 681 -1.83 21.42 -17.68
CA GLU A 681 -3.29 21.58 -17.66
C GLU A 681 -4.01 20.40 -16.99
N ALA A 682 -3.35 19.24 -16.89
CA ALA A 682 -3.87 18.03 -16.23
C ALA A 682 -3.33 17.83 -14.80
N GLN A 683 -2.29 18.56 -14.41
CA GLN A 683 -1.77 18.54 -13.04
C GLN A 683 -2.81 19.09 -12.05
N PRO A 684 -2.94 18.51 -10.85
CA PRO A 684 -3.79 19.07 -9.80
C PRO A 684 -3.35 20.51 -9.43
N PRO A 685 -4.28 21.37 -8.98
CA PRO A 685 -3.93 22.70 -8.51
C PRO A 685 -2.83 22.67 -7.44
N ALA A 686 -1.91 23.64 -7.51
CA ALA A 686 -0.88 23.76 -6.49
C ALA A 686 -1.51 24.07 -5.13
N SER A 687 -1.33 23.16 -4.17
CA SER A 687 -1.72 23.36 -2.77
C SER A 687 -0.92 24.52 -2.16
N ALA A 688 -1.54 25.25 -1.22
CA ALA A 688 -0.80 26.19 -0.40
C ALA A 688 0.27 25.41 0.42
N PRO A 689 1.50 25.93 0.58
CA PRO A 689 2.48 25.31 1.45
C PRO A 689 1.97 25.23 2.89
N ASN A 690 2.25 24.11 3.57
CA ASN A 690 1.96 23.95 4.99
C ASN A 690 2.71 25.03 5.79
N PRO A 691 2.10 25.59 6.85
CA PRO A 691 2.72 26.66 7.62
C PRO A 691 3.99 26.17 8.34
N PRO A 692 4.96 27.06 8.62
CA PRO A 692 6.04 26.74 9.54
C PRO A 692 5.48 26.45 10.93
N LEU A 693 6.11 25.55 11.68
CA LEU A 693 5.82 25.38 13.10
C LEU A 693 6.16 26.66 13.87
N ASP A 694 5.21 27.23 14.61
CA ASP A 694 5.48 28.36 15.52
C ASP A 694 5.92 27.82 16.89
N ALA A 695 6.93 28.45 17.50
CA ALA A 695 7.44 28.06 18.81
C ALA A 695 6.37 28.16 19.91
N LYS A 696 5.37 29.05 19.78
CA LYS A 696 4.25 29.13 20.72
C LYS A 696 3.39 27.87 20.72
N ASP A 697 3.38 27.12 19.61
CA ASP A 697 2.57 25.91 19.44
C ASP A 697 3.25 24.66 20.03
N VAL A 698 4.40 24.85 20.67
CA VAL A 698 5.18 23.83 21.41
C VAL A 698 4.99 24.00 22.93
N ILE A 699 4.32 25.07 23.38
CA ILE A 699 4.26 25.47 24.79
C ILE A 699 2.83 25.32 25.31
N ASP A 700 2.64 24.37 26.22
CA ASP A 700 1.34 24.08 26.84
C ASP A 700 1.20 24.67 28.24
N PRO A 701 -0.03 25.01 28.67
CA PRO A 701 -0.28 25.42 30.05
C PRO A 701 0.10 24.32 31.06
N PRO A 702 0.56 24.69 32.28
CA PRO A 702 0.88 23.72 33.32
C PRO A 702 -0.28 22.75 33.64
N LEU A 703 0.07 21.51 33.97
CA LEU A 703 -0.91 20.46 34.31
C LEU A 703 -1.81 20.87 35.49
N PRO A 704 -3.12 20.54 35.44
CA PRO A 704 -4.04 20.78 36.55
C PRO A 704 -3.73 19.87 37.76
N PRO A 705 -4.15 20.24 38.99
CA PRO A 705 -3.97 19.41 40.17
C PRO A 705 -4.72 18.06 40.09
N VAL A 706 -4.05 16.99 40.50
CA VAL A 706 -4.64 15.64 40.60
C VAL A 706 -5.64 15.55 41.76
N ALA A 707 -6.75 14.83 41.58
CA ALA A 707 -7.76 14.66 42.61
C ALA A 707 -7.45 13.48 43.54
N ASN A 708 -7.51 13.69 44.85
CA ASN A 708 -7.29 12.64 45.86
C ASN A 708 -8.48 11.66 45.95
N MET A 709 -8.54 10.67 45.06
CA MET A 709 -9.61 9.66 45.04
C MET A 709 -9.64 8.72 46.26
N ALA A 710 -8.55 8.65 47.04
CA ALA A 710 -8.45 7.79 48.22
C ALA A 710 -9.41 8.15 49.38
N ALA A 711 -10.02 9.34 49.37
CA ALA A 711 -10.86 9.82 50.49
C ALA A 711 -12.34 9.41 50.43
N ASN A 712 -12.88 9.07 49.24
CA ASN A 712 -14.33 8.97 49.04
C ASN A 712 -14.97 7.62 49.42
N ASN A 713 -14.19 6.60 49.79
CA ASN A 713 -14.73 5.32 50.27
C ASN A 713 -14.98 5.27 51.80
N ALA A 714 -14.89 6.40 52.50
CA ALA A 714 -14.86 6.45 53.96
C ALA A 714 -15.89 7.38 54.65
N THR A 715 -16.99 7.76 54.00
CA THR A 715 -18.18 8.32 54.70
C THR A 715 -19.49 7.96 54.00
N GLY A 716 -20.26 7.04 54.61
CA GLY A 716 -21.67 6.88 54.27
C GLY A 716 -22.50 7.99 54.90
N ALA A 717 -22.99 8.94 54.09
CA ALA A 717 -23.96 9.95 54.51
C ALA A 717 -25.15 9.97 53.55
N THR A 718 -26.36 9.98 54.11
CA THR A 718 -27.62 9.89 53.37
C THR A 718 -27.91 11.14 52.53
N PRO A 719 -28.55 11.01 51.34
CA PRO A 719 -28.85 12.15 50.47
C PRO A 719 -29.97 13.02 51.05
N ASN A 720 -29.72 14.32 51.20
CA ASN A 720 -30.75 15.32 51.46
C ASN A 720 -31.42 15.76 50.15
N ALA A 721 -32.72 16.07 50.22
CA ALA A 721 -33.54 16.43 49.07
C ALA A 721 -33.17 17.80 48.45
N PRO A 722 -33.39 18.03 47.14
CA PRO A 722 -33.16 19.33 46.51
C PRO A 722 -34.24 20.34 46.91
N GLY A 723 -33.82 21.52 47.39
CA GLY A 723 -34.72 22.65 47.66
C GLY A 723 -35.15 23.38 46.39
N HIS A 724 -36.39 23.87 46.36
CA HIS A 724 -36.91 24.69 45.27
C HIS A 724 -36.47 26.15 45.34
N SER A 725 -36.33 26.77 44.15
CA SER A 725 -37.02 28.01 43.69
C SER A 725 -36.10 29.02 42.98
N GLY A 726 -36.66 29.72 41.98
CA GLY A 726 -35.96 30.78 41.25
C GLY A 726 -36.39 30.95 39.79
N SER A 727 -37.64 31.34 39.52
CA SER A 727 -38.01 31.98 38.24
C SER A 727 -37.61 33.47 38.27
N ILE A 728 -37.37 34.14 37.14
CA ILE A 728 -38.38 34.79 36.28
C ILE A 728 -37.77 35.17 34.91
N ALA A 729 -38.65 35.31 33.91
CA ALA A 729 -38.56 35.89 32.54
C ALA A 729 -37.37 36.84 32.20
N THR A 730 -36.97 37.05 30.95
CA THR A 730 -37.75 37.28 29.69
C THR A 730 -36.80 36.97 28.48
N THR A 731 -37.15 36.90 27.18
CA THR A 731 -38.26 37.44 26.35
C THR A 731 -38.53 36.53 25.14
N ALA A 732 -39.68 36.68 24.47
CA ALA A 732 -39.98 36.00 23.20
C ALA A 732 -39.45 36.77 21.97
N ASN A 733 -38.95 36.04 20.97
CA ASN A 733 -38.84 36.54 19.59
C ASN A 733 -38.90 35.37 18.58
N LEU A 734 -40.12 34.88 18.32
CA LEU A 734 -40.39 33.98 17.17
C LEU A 734 -40.79 34.83 15.96
N CYS A 735 -39.93 34.86 14.94
CA CYS A 735 -40.28 34.88 13.52
C CYS A 735 -38.99 34.96 12.67
N LEU A 736 -38.98 34.29 11.51
CA LEU A 736 -37.89 34.18 10.50
C LEU A 736 -36.88 33.02 10.69
N SER A 737 -37.25 31.84 10.18
CA SER A 737 -36.29 30.80 9.72
C SER A 737 -36.94 29.63 8.96
N LEU A 738 -38.24 29.36 9.18
CA LEU A 738 -38.97 28.23 8.58
C LEU A 738 -39.32 28.33 7.07
N LEU A 739 -38.77 29.32 6.35
CA LEU A 739 -38.97 29.51 4.90
C LEU A 739 -37.71 29.29 4.05
N ALA A 740 -36.56 29.03 4.65
CA ALA A 740 -35.30 28.79 3.91
C ALA A 740 -35.05 27.31 3.56
N ILE A 741 -35.68 26.36 4.27
CA ILE A 741 -35.35 24.92 4.18
C ILE A 741 -36.09 24.21 3.02
N LEU A 742 -37.18 24.78 2.49
CA LEU A 742 -37.93 24.19 1.36
C LEU A 742 -37.37 24.53 -0.04
N ALA A 743 -36.33 25.37 -0.14
CA ALA A 743 -35.83 25.86 -1.44
C ALA A 743 -34.57 25.14 -1.98
N MET A 744 -33.94 24.25 -1.18
CA MET A 744 -32.71 23.52 -1.60
C MET A 744 -32.93 22.02 -1.85
N GLY A 745 -34.16 21.51 -1.73
CA GLY A 745 -34.50 20.11 -2.00
C GLY A 745 -34.84 19.77 -3.46
N LEU A 746 -34.61 20.67 -4.42
CA LEU A 746 -35.12 20.58 -5.80
C LEU A 746 -34.08 20.85 -6.91
N LEU A 747 -32.78 20.83 -6.59
CA LEU A 747 -31.70 21.09 -7.56
C LEU A 747 -30.70 19.93 -7.75
N PHE A 748 -31.03 18.71 -7.28
CA PHE A 748 -30.24 17.49 -7.55
C PHE A 748 -31.15 16.35 -8.02
N ALA A 749 -31.62 16.48 -9.27
CA ALA A 749 -32.14 15.40 -10.09
C ALA A 749 -31.88 15.79 -11.56
N THR A 750 -31.32 14.87 -12.36
CA THR A 750 -30.65 15.13 -13.67
C THR A 750 -29.38 15.98 -13.50
N ASP A 751 -28.19 15.57 -13.95
CA ASP A 751 -27.79 14.49 -14.89
C ASP A 751 -26.83 13.45 -14.26
#